data_AF-A0A1W9MYC4-F1
#
_entry.id   AF-A0A1W9MYC4-F1
#
_cell.length_a   1.000
_cell.length_b   1.000
_cell.length_c   1.000
_cell.angle_alpha   90.00
_cell.angle_beta   90.00
_cell.angle_gamma   90.00
#
_symmetry.space_group_name_H-M   'P 1'
#
loop_
_entity.id
_entity.type
_entity.pdbx_description
1 polymer ?
#
loop_
_entity_poly.entity_id
_entity_poly.type
_entity_poly.pdbx_seq_one_letter_code
_entity_poly.pdbx_strand_id
1 'polypeptide(L)'
;MSRDALVIGINIYDNILQLPPLRSPSENAEEVARMLEKYGNFSVRRLPCVKDVKSKSLKVCPSTSLKIKEVREALIQLFKPEGKNIPDTALLFFCGHGFRVSAGEIHDGYLAASNSDPRGEIMGISLKWLRELLQTSPVRQQIIWLDTCHAAELFNFDEAYPGDRGQAKDLCFIAASREFEKAYQETFARRGVLSGALLKGLEPATQPDREVSNLWLCHFIAETLKKEKAPQTPIFRNFGEPIILTRCSKPPEIADTTPDKVPVSVCPYRGLAYFDCNEQDHNFFYGRNALTDQLLEKVREGNFVAVLGASGSGKSSVVRAGLLYQLTLGQRLSGSEQWKIRIFQPGEHPLSSLEFVFTDNKAEFVSAKESLGKGAEGFAEFIEKTAGNGRLVIVADQFEEVFTLCKDNKERQQFFETLLGALKFAGNKICLILAMRSDFFGKCSEQEYAGLADWIQSHLVTVIPMTPEELKQAIVEPAKSAGRGIEPELVTQMIEDVKDSPGSLPLLQYALTELWKQRSSDCLKLADYVKLGGVKGTLSKRADEIYNSFSPEEQETAKRIFIELTRLGEGTEDTRRRVSKQSLITSQGSEELVSEVIRKLADEKLIVTSEDISPAGVRSAVVDVAHEALIRHWGLLRTWLNENRDDIRFHRRLYDAAVYWNEKERPEGLLWRSPDLDLLYKFYKRKQGEMKALEIEFLKKSVKAKKRADAEKEAVRQRELEQAKALAEEQQKRAEEQAEAAKKLESSLVKNYWFNAAIAMEGSDWLKAAHFSAKAGTKQRDDLQVKNYILNIQDHIGNCFMVYQIQHERESTERC
;
A
#
# COMPACT_ATOMS: atom_id res chain seq x y z
N MET A 1 13.62 20.33 36.93
CA MET A 1 12.61 19.25 37.02
C MET A 1 13.02 18.35 38.18
N SER A 2 12.11 18.04 39.10
CA SER A 2 12.44 17.18 40.27
C SER A 2 12.56 15.74 39.82
N ARG A 3 13.55 15.02 40.36
CA ARG A 3 13.79 13.60 40.13
C ARG A 3 13.82 12.93 41.48
N ASP A 4 12.86 12.06 41.75
CA ASP A 4 12.67 11.45 43.06
C ASP A 4 12.86 9.93 42.94
N ALA A 5 13.50 9.32 43.93
CA ALA A 5 13.72 7.88 43.94
C ALA A 5 13.37 7.26 45.30
N LEU A 6 12.73 6.10 45.27
CA LEU A 6 12.48 5.24 46.42
C LEU A 6 13.33 3.98 46.28
N VAL A 7 14.26 3.79 47.21
CA VAL A 7 15.18 2.66 47.22
C VAL A 7 14.91 1.80 48.45
N ILE A 8 14.48 0.56 48.21
CA ILE A 8 14.05 -0.41 49.22
C ILE A 8 14.96 -1.64 49.20
N GLY A 9 15.52 -1.98 50.36
CA GLY A 9 16.30 -3.22 50.55
C GLY A 9 15.91 -3.92 51.84
N ILE A 10 15.36 -5.14 51.75
CA ILE A 10 14.81 -5.86 52.93
C ILE A 10 15.60 -7.14 53.21
N ASN A 11 16.26 -7.17 54.36
CA ASN A 11 17.07 -8.30 54.81
C ASN A 11 16.33 -9.23 55.80
N ILE A 12 15.42 -8.70 56.61
CA ILE A 12 14.77 -9.42 57.71
C ILE A 12 13.27 -9.55 57.43
N TYR A 13 12.74 -10.74 57.73
CA TYR A 13 11.33 -11.09 57.60
C TYR A 13 10.86 -11.75 58.91
N ASP A 14 9.66 -11.40 59.35
CA ASP A 14 9.06 -11.87 60.60
C ASP A 14 8.74 -13.38 60.51
N ASN A 15 8.37 -13.86 59.32
CA ASN A 15 8.07 -15.27 59.04
C ASN A 15 9.26 -16.00 58.37
N ILE A 16 10.30 -16.27 59.17
CA ILE A 16 11.58 -16.86 58.73
C ILE A 16 11.41 -18.24 58.05
N LEU A 17 10.37 -19.00 58.41
CA LEU A 17 10.11 -20.32 57.84
C LEU A 17 9.69 -20.27 56.37
N GLN A 18 9.02 -19.19 55.96
CA GLN A 18 8.54 -19.02 54.59
C GLN A 18 9.42 -18.06 53.78
N LEU A 19 9.96 -17.02 54.44
CA LEU A 19 10.83 -16.02 53.84
C LEU A 19 12.13 -15.94 54.64
N PRO A 20 13.19 -16.70 54.26
CA PRO A 20 14.44 -16.68 54.99
C PRO A 20 15.14 -15.32 54.87
N PRO A 21 15.90 -14.88 55.89
CA PRO A 21 16.60 -13.61 55.85
C PRO A 21 17.64 -13.58 54.71
N LEU A 22 17.77 -12.41 54.09
CA LEU A 22 18.69 -12.14 52.98
C LEU A 22 19.88 -11.30 53.47
N ARG A 23 21.06 -11.53 52.90
CA ARG A 23 22.30 -10.84 53.34
C ARG A 23 22.60 -9.54 52.61
N SER A 24 22.37 -9.50 51.29
CA SER A 24 22.80 -8.41 50.40
C SER A 24 21.78 -7.31 50.04
N PRO A 25 20.44 -7.43 50.22
CA PRO A 25 19.51 -6.41 49.70
C PRO A 25 19.74 -4.98 50.20
N SER A 26 19.99 -4.81 51.50
CA SER A 26 20.26 -3.48 52.07
C SER A 26 21.55 -2.86 51.54
N GLU A 27 22.60 -3.67 51.32
CA GLU A 27 23.87 -3.21 50.75
C GLU A 27 23.70 -2.81 49.27
N ASN A 28 23.03 -3.65 48.47
CA ASN A 28 22.75 -3.35 47.06
C ASN A 28 21.90 -2.07 46.93
N ALA A 29 20.84 -1.95 47.73
CA ALA A 29 19.96 -0.77 47.75
C ALA A 29 20.74 0.49 48.13
N GLU A 30 21.60 0.44 49.14
CA GLU A 30 22.40 1.58 49.55
C GLU A 30 23.42 2.01 48.47
N GLU A 31 24.01 1.06 47.73
CA GLU A 31 24.91 1.38 46.62
C GLU A 31 24.16 2.04 45.44
N VAL A 32 22.98 1.50 45.07
CA VAL A 32 22.13 2.10 44.03
C VAL A 32 21.71 3.52 44.44
N ALA A 33 21.31 3.71 45.71
CA ALA A 33 20.97 5.03 46.23
C ALA A 33 22.12 6.03 46.08
N ARG A 34 23.36 5.63 46.40
CA ARG A 34 24.53 6.50 46.22
C ARG A 34 24.80 6.84 44.77
N MET A 35 24.64 5.88 43.85
CA MET A 35 24.82 6.13 42.41
C MET A 35 23.80 7.14 41.89
N LEU A 36 22.53 7.00 42.30
CA LEU A 36 21.44 7.88 41.89
C LEU A 36 21.60 9.31 42.47
N GLU A 37 22.07 9.46 43.71
CA GLU A 37 22.39 10.77 44.28
C GLU A 37 23.62 11.40 43.61
N LYS A 38 24.67 10.61 43.39
CA LYS A 38 25.96 11.10 42.88
C LYS A 38 25.89 11.53 41.42
N TYR A 39 25.23 10.73 40.58
CA TYR A 39 25.26 10.92 39.13
C TYR A 39 23.86 11.11 38.51
N GLY A 40 22.79 10.69 39.19
CA GLY A 40 21.42 10.75 38.64
C GLY A 40 20.62 11.98 39.03
N ASN A 41 21.18 12.87 39.87
CA ASN A 41 20.50 14.02 40.46
C ASN A 41 19.15 13.65 41.12
N PHE A 42 19.02 12.45 41.66
CA PHE A 42 17.80 12.01 42.35
C PHE A 42 17.81 12.45 43.81
N SER A 43 16.65 12.89 44.30
CA SER A 43 16.33 12.94 45.72
C SER A 43 15.94 11.53 46.17
N VAL A 44 16.81 10.84 46.91
CA VAL A 44 16.63 9.42 47.23
C VAL A 44 16.07 9.21 48.64
N ARG A 45 14.88 8.63 48.73
CA ARG A 45 14.30 8.08 49.96
C ARG A 45 14.72 6.62 50.12
N ARG A 46 15.31 6.30 51.26
CA ARG A 46 15.79 4.95 51.62
C ARG A 46 14.83 4.28 52.57
N LEU A 47 14.49 3.00 52.35
CA LEU A 47 13.71 2.20 53.29
C LEU A 47 14.26 0.76 53.42
N PRO A 48 14.31 0.19 54.64
CA PRO A 48 14.14 0.87 55.94
C PRO A 48 15.29 1.86 56.19
N CYS A 49 15.03 2.98 56.86
CA CYS A 49 16.01 4.06 57.02
C CYS A 49 16.66 4.07 58.41
N VAL A 50 17.98 4.23 58.49
CA VAL A 50 18.72 4.51 59.72
C VAL A 50 19.68 5.68 59.53
N LYS A 51 19.89 6.48 60.59
CA LYS A 51 20.96 7.49 60.63
C LYS A 51 22.28 6.80 60.98
N ASP A 52 23.26 6.89 60.09
CA ASP A 52 24.61 6.43 60.37
C ASP A 52 25.24 7.30 61.47
N VAL A 53 25.69 6.65 62.55
CA VAL A 53 26.23 7.31 63.74
C VAL A 53 27.54 8.06 63.45
N LYS A 54 28.32 7.62 62.45
CA LYS A 54 29.62 8.22 62.09
C LYS A 54 29.49 9.30 61.02
N SER A 55 28.70 9.08 59.96
CA SER A 55 28.59 10.05 58.86
C SER A 55 27.41 11.02 58.98
N LYS A 56 26.51 10.82 59.96
CA LYS A 56 25.20 11.51 60.08
C LYS A 56 24.31 11.39 58.83
N SER A 57 24.68 10.57 57.87
CA SER A 57 23.94 10.35 56.62
C SER A 57 22.88 9.27 56.80
N LEU A 58 21.79 9.36 56.03
CA LEU A 58 20.76 8.32 56.00
C LEU A 58 21.26 7.14 55.17
N LYS A 59 21.03 5.91 55.66
CA LYS A 59 21.39 4.65 54.98
C LYS A 59 20.24 3.64 55.04
N VAL A 60 20.24 2.68 54.12
CA VAL A 60 19.33 1.51 54.19
C VAL A 60 19.75 0.62 55.37
N CYS A 61 18.82 0.32 56.28
CA CYS A 61 19.10 -0.40 57.52
C CYS A 61 18.88 -1.92 57.37
N PRO A 62 19.92 -2.76 57.55
CA PRO A 62 19.78 -4.21 57.41
C PRO A 62 19.04 -4.89 58.57
N SER A 63 18.90 -4.21 59.72
CA SER A 63 18.36 -4.79 60.95
C SER A 63 16.97 -4.30 61.34
N THR A 64 16.34 -3.45 60.52
CA THR A 64 15.03 -2.88 60.82
C THR A 64 13.94 -3.57 60.00
N SER A 65 12.86 -4.00 60.67
CA SER A 65 11.68 -4.54 60.02
C SER A 65 10.90 -3.42 59.31
N LEU A 66 10.53 -3.62 58.05
CA LEU A 66 9.76 -2.68 57.23
C LEU A 66 8.37 -3.24 56.97
N LYS A 67 7.33 -2.54 57.41
CA LYS A 67 5.95 -3.02 57.30
C LYS A 67 5.34 -2.69 55.94
N ILE A 68 4.39 -3.52 55.48
CA ILE A 68 3.63 -3.29 54.22
C ILE A 68 3.04 -1.87 54.15
N LYS A 69 2.48 -1.37 55.26
CA LYS A 69 1.85 -0.05 55.31
C LYS A 69 2.85 1.06 54.94
N GLU A 70 4.08 0.97 55.45
CA GLU A 70 5.14 1.95 55.20
C GLU A 70 5.60 1.91 53.73
N VAL A 71 5.73 0.70 53.16
CA VAL A 71 6.05 0.53 51.74
C VAL A 71 4.95 1.13 50.86
N ARG A 72 3.68 0.86 51.19
CA ARG A 72 2.51 1.33 50.44
C ARG A 72 2.41 2.86 50.45
N GLU A 73 2.57 3.48 51.62
CA GLU A 73 2.57 4.94 51.77
C GLU A 73 3.71 5.59 50.98
N ALA A 74 4.91 4.99 51.00
CA ALA A 74 6.05 5.51 50.24
C ALA A 74 5.85 5.41 48.72
N LEU A 75 5.25 4.32 48.23
CA LEU A 75 4.92 4.17 46.80
C LEU A 75 3.87 5.18 46.34
N ILE A 76 2.82 5.40 47.15
CA ILE A 76 1.80 6.42 46.85
C ILE A 76 2.43 7.81 46.80
N GLN A 77 3.29 8.14 47.76
CA GLN A 77 3.97 9.45 47.77
C GLN A 77 4.91 9.64 46.57
N LEU A 78 5.56 8.58 46.09
CA LEU A 78 6.45 8.65 44.93
C LEU A 78 5.67 8.82 43.62
N PHE A 79 4.68 7.96 43.36
CA PHE A 79 4.00 7.90 42.06
C PHE A 79 2.71 8.70 42.02
N LYS A 80 2.08 9.02 43.15
CA LYS A 80 0.84 9.80 43.20
C LYS A 80 0.89 10.85 44.32
N PRO A 81 1.87 11.77 44.28
CA PRO A 81 1.99 12.81 45.30
C PRO A 81 0.77 13.74 45.30
N GLU A 82 0.31 14.13 46.48
CA GLU A 82 -0.72 15.14 46.65
C GLU A 82 -0.12 16.55 46.54
N GLY A 83 -0.70 17.43 45.71
CA GLY A 83 -0.30 18.85 45.59
C GLY A 83 0.33 19.23 44.24
N LYS A 84 0.99 20.41 44.21
CA LYS A 84 1.56 20.99 42.97
C LYS A 84 2.96 20.48 42.61
N ASN A 85 3.63 19.79 43.54
CA ASN A 85 5.01 19.33 43.36
C ASN A 85 5.04 17.87 42.89
N ILE A 86 4.74 17.66 41.62
CA ILE A 86 4.82 16.34 40.97
C ILE A 86 6.24 16.21 40.38
N PRO A 87 7.01 15.16 40.72
CA PRO A 87 8.31 14.95 40.10
C PRO A 87 8.14 14.64 38.63
N ASP A 88 9.10 15.09 37.82
CA ASP A 88 9.12 14.78 36.38
C ASP A 88 9.58 13.33 36.17
N THR A 89 10.53 12.87 36.98
CA THR A 89 11.03 11.49 37.00
C THR A 89 10.84 10.86 38.38
N ALA A 90 10.24 9.67 38.45
CA ALA A 90 10.12 8.86 39.66
C ALA A 90 10.76 7.48 39.45
N LEU A 91 11.61 7.05 40.38
CA LEU A 91 12.31 5.76 40.32
C LEU A 91 12.01 4.90 41.55
N LEU A 92 11.59 3.66 41.34
CA LEU A 92 11.52 2.62 42.36
C LEU A 92 12.63 1.59 42.15
N PHE A 93 13.49 1.39 43.14
CA PHE A 93 14.37 0.22 43.22
C PHE A 93 13.94 -0.63 44.41
N PHE A 94 13.55 -1.87 44.16
CA PHE A 94 13.16 -2.82 45.21
C PHE A 94 14.03 -4.07 45.14
N CYS A 95 14.68 -4.41 46.25
CA CYS A 95 15.49 -5.61 46.41
C CYS A 95 15.05 -6.40 47.66
N GLY A 96 14.72 -7.68 47.48
CA GLY A 96 14.16 -8.52 48.53
C GLY A 96 13.46 -9.76 47.99
N HIS A 97 12.56 -10.34 48.79
CA HIS A 97 11.73 -11.46 48.33
C HIS A 97 10.53 -10.99 47.50
N GLY A 98 10.19 -11.80 46.50
CA GLY A 98 8.91 -11.76 45.80
C GLY A 98 8.33 -13.16 45.79
N PHE A 99 7.00 -13.28 45.87
CA PHE A 99 6.32 -14.57 45.88
C PHE A 99 4.99 -14.53 45.13
N ARG A 100 4.50 -15.73 44.78
CA ARG A 100 3.26 -15.96 44.05
C ARG A 100 2.26 -16.66 44.93
N VAL A 101 1.00 -16.29 44.78
CA VAL A 101 -0.13 -17.05 45.31
C VAL A 101 -1.03 -17.44 44.15
N SER A 102 -1.32 -18.74 44.07
CA SER A 102 -2.17 -19.32 43.03
C SER A 102 -3.50 -19.78 43.64
N ALA A 103 -4.61 -19.31 43.08
CA ALA A 103 -5.96 -19.76 43.41
C ALA A 103 -6.66 -20.19 42.11
N GLY A 104 -6.55 -21.48 41.77
CA GLY A 104 -7.00 -22.01 40.48
C GLY A 104 -6.13 -21.52 39.33
N GLU A 105 -6.74 -20.98 38.27
CA GLU A 105 -6.07 -20.38 37.11
C GLU A 105 -5.56 -18.95 37.36
N ILE A 106 -5.93 -18.33 38.50
CA ILE A 106 -5.53 -16.97 38.84
C ILE A 106 -4.22 -17.01 39.61
N HIS A 107 -3.28 -16.20 39.16
CA HIS A 107 -1.95 -16.08 39.73
C HIS A 107 -1.66 -14.62 40.10
N ASP A 108 -1.45 -14.35 41.39
CA ASP A 108 -1.11 -13.01 41.88
C ASP A 108 0.34 -12.98 42.40
N GLY A 109 1.06 -11.92 42.05
CA GLY A 109 2.44 -11.67 42.50
C GLY A 109 2.52 -10.57 43.55
N TYR A 110 3.40 -10.77 44.52
CA TYR A 110 3.59 -9.87 45.66
C TYR A 110 5.06 -9.56 45.90
N LEU A 111 5.37 -8.29 46.19
CA LEU A 111 6.63 -7.87 46.80
C LEU A 111 6.51 -8.01 48.32
N ALA A 112 7.42 -8.77 48.93
CA ALA A 112 7.38 -9.08 50.35
C ALA A 112 7.91 -7.91 51.18
N ALA A 113 7.12 -7.43 52.14
CA ALA A 113 7.65 -6.62 53.25
C ALA A 113 8.11 -7.53 54.39
N SER A 114 8.73 -6.99 55.43
CA SER A 114 9.22 -7.81 56.56
C SER A 114 8.09 -8.59 57.25
N ASN A 115 6.90 -8.01 57.36
CA ASN A 115 5.74 -8.65 57.99
C ASN A 115 4.86 -9.46 57.02
N SER A 116 5.34 -9.75 55.81
CA SER A 116 4.61 -10.56 54.83
C SER A 116 4.57 -12.04 55.21
N ASP A 117 3.42 -12.68 54.99
CA ASP A 117 3.18 -14.09 55.20
C ASP A 117 2.55 -14.72 53.94
N PRO A 118 3.34 -15.45 53.12
CA PRO A 118 2.85 -16.10 51.90
C PRO A 118 1.71 -17.11 52.08
N ARG A 119 1.45 -17.59 53.30
CA ARG A 119 0.33 -18.51 53.61
C ARG A 119 -0.69 -17.93 54.59
N GLY A 120 -0.49 -16.69 55.03
CA GLY A 120 -1.35 -16.02 56.00
C GLY A 120 -2.21 -14.94 55.37
N GLU A 121 -2.76 -14.05 56.20
CA GLU A 121 -3.61 -12.94 55.75
C GLU A 121 -2.80 -11.76 55.17
N ILE A 122 -1.50 -11.68 55.46
CA ILE A 122 -0.66 -10.51 55.17
C ILE A 122 0.22 -10.75 53.93
N MET A 123 -0.36 -10.64 52.74
CA MET A 123 0.25 -11.09 51.47
C MET A 123 1.40 -10.23 50.92
N GLY A 124 1.63 -9.00 51.38
CA GLY A 124 2.63 -8.10 50.77
C GLY A 124 2.04 -7.06 49.81
N ILE A 125 2.88 -6.41 49.01
CA ILE A 125 2.47 -5.41 48.02
C ILE A 125 2.10 -6.11 46.73
N SER A 126 0.82 -6.11 46.39
CA SER A 126 0.33 -6.68 45.12
C SER A 126 0.92 -5.94 43.92
N LEU A 127 1.49 -6.70 42.99
CA LEU A 127 1.98 -6.18 41.71
C LEU A 127 0.84 -5.63 40.84
N LYS A 128 -0.36 -6.23 40.93
CA LYS A 128 -1.58 -5.71 40.29
C LYS A 128 -1.95 -4.32 40.84
N TRP A 129 -1.87 -4.12 42.15
CA TRP A 129 -2.13 -2.82 42.75
C TRP A 129 -1.05 -1.78 42.38
N LEU A 130 0.24 -2.18 42.37
CA LEU A 130 1.33 -1.30 41.93
C LEU A 130 1.12 -0.83 40.49
N ARG A 131 0.62 -1.71 39.62
CA ARG A 131 0.26 -1.39 38.24
C ARG A 131 -0.84 -0.33 38.15
N GLU A 132 -1.94 -0.50 38.90
CA GLU A 132 -3.05 0.48 38.94
C GLU A 132 -2.57 1.86 39.44
N LEU A 133 -1.61 1.86 40.38
CA LEU A 133 -0.97 3.09 40.84
C LEU A 133 -0.18 3.79 39.73
N LEU A 134 0.62 3.06 38.95
CA LEU A 134 1.43 3.60 37.84
C LEU A 134 0.56 4.13 36.70
N GLN A 135 -0.52 3.41 36.34
CA GLN A 135 -1.49 3.87 35.34
C GLN A 135 -2.09 5.23 35.71
N THR A 136 -2.49 5.40 36.98
CA THR A 136 -3.14 6.62 37.49
C THR A 136 -2.17 7.69 37.98
N SER A 137 -0.85 7.43 37.91
CA SER A 137 0.20 8.36 38.30
C SER A 137 0.29 9.55 37.36
N PRO A 138 0.39 10.80 37.85
CA PRO A 138 0.63 11.97 37.00
C PRO A 138 2.12 12.16 36.63
N VAL A 139 3.02 11.30 37.09
CA VAL A 139 4.47 11.40 36.80
C VAL A 139 4.73 11.05 35.33
N ARG A 140 5.50 11.90 34.65
CA ARG A 140 5.85 11.76 33.23
C ARG A 140 6.81 10.59 32.97
N GLN A 141 7.92 10.52 33.71
CA GLN A 141 8.94 9.49 33.55
C GLN A 141 8.95 8.54 34.75
N GLN A 142 8.66 7.27 34.51
CA GLN A 142 8.51 6.26 35.57
C GLN A 142 9.55 5.16 35.38
N ILE A 143 10.31 4.85 36.43
CA ILE A 143 11.37 3.84 36.40
C ILE A 143 11.10 2.83 37.52
N ILE A 144 11.07 1.54 37.20
CA ILE A 144 10.84 0.46 38.17
C ILE A 144 11.91 -0.63 37.98
N TRP A 145 12.72 -0.85 39.00
CA TRP A 145 13.75 -1.87 39.03
C TRP A 145 13.46 -2.86 40.16
N LEU A 146 13.18 -4.12 39.81
CA LEU A 146 12.82 -5.18 40.76
C LEU A 146 13.89 -6.27 40.76
N ASP A 147 14.71 -6.29 41.80
CA ASP A 147 15.66 -7.37 42.08
C ASP A 147 15.07 -8.36 43.09
N THR A 148 14.05 -9.10 42.65
CA THR A 148 13.34 -10.11 43.43
C THR A 148 13.01 -11.35 42.60
N CYS A 149 12.88 -12.50 43.26
CA CYS A 149 12.32 -13.70 42.66
C CYS A 149 10.87 -13.45 42.20
N HIS A 150 10.46 -14.05 41.07
CA HIS A 150 9.06 -14.07 40.59
C HIS A 150 8.42 -12.71 40.28
N ALA A 151 9.18 -11.62 40.22
CA ALA A 151 8.63 -10.26 40.00
C ALA A 151 8.09 -10.01 38.59
N ALA A 152 8.57 -10.73 37.58
CA ALA A 152 8.38 -10.35 36.17
C ALA A 152 7.26 -11.10 35.44
N GLU A 153 6.76 -12.23 35.96
CA GLU A 153 5.69 -13.02 35.32
C GLU A 153 4.28 -12.46 35.65
N LEU A 154 4.11 -11.83 36.82
CA LEU A 154 2.79 -11.55 37.40
C LEU A 154 2.34 -10.09 37.28
N PHE A 155 3.20 -9.24 36.71
CA PHE A 155 2.83 -7.89 36.34
C PHE A 155 2.42 -7.94 34.86
N ASN A 156 1.12 -8.01 34.57
CA ASN A 156 0.64 -7.92 33.19
C ASN A 156 0.84 -6.48 32.69
N PHE A 157 1.96 -6.27 31.98
CA PHE A 157 2.53 -4.98 31.58
C PHE A 157 1.76 -4.29 30.46
N ASP A 158 1.07 -5.04 29.60
CA ASP A 158 0.33 -4.48 28.46
C ASP A 158 -0.87 -3.66 28.96
N GLU A 159 -1.45 -4.03 30.11
CA GLU A 159 -2.47 -3.20 30.78
C GLU A 159 -1.86 -2.00 31.52
N ALA A 160 -0.61 -2.07 31.98
CA ALA A 160 0.04 -1.06 32.83
C ALA A 160 0.32 0.27 32.11
N TYR A 161 0.46 0.21 30.80
CA TYR A 161 0.66 1.36 29.93
C TYR A 161 -0.71 2.00 29.63
N PRO A 162 -0.97 3.27 29.99
CA PRO A 162 -2.26 3.91 29.79
C PRO A 162 -2.49 4.37 28.33
N GLY A 163 -1.96 3.60 27.36
CA GLY A 163 -2.16 3.85 25.92
C GLY A 163 -3.61 4.26 25.65
N ASP A 164 -3.77 5.37 24.93
CA ASP A 164 -5.01 6.10 24.63
C ASP A 164 -5.58 7.16 25.60
N ARG A 165 -4.96 7.46 26.76
CA ARG A 165 -5.45 8.57 27.63
C ARG A 165 -4.76 9.94 27.44
N GLY A 166 -4.10 10.17 26.31
CA GLY A 166 -3.62 11.52 25.94
C GLY A 166 -2.46 12.10 26.79
N GLN A 167 -1.75 11.29 27.56
CA GLN A 167 -0.53 11.69 28.27
C GLN A 167 0.62 10.78 27.87
N ALA A 168 1.54 11.26 27.03
CA ALA A 168 2.77 10.54 26.69
C ALA A 168 3.63 10.37 27.95
N LYS A 169 3.82 9.13 28.42
CA LYS A 169 4.65 8.80 29.59
C LYS A 169 5.82 7.93 29.15
N ASP A 170 7.01 8.24 29.65
CA ASP A 170 8.20 7.43 29.43
C ASP A 170 8.27 6.40 30.57
N LEU A 171 8.36 5.11 30.26
CA LEU A 171 8.38 4.04 31.26
C LEU A 171 9.62 3.17 31.05
N CYS A 172 10.38 2.92 32.11
CA CYS A 172 11.46 1.95 32.15
C CYS A 172 11.19 0.93 33.24
N PHE A 173 11.18 -0.35 32.88
CA PHE A 173 11.04 -1.46 33.81
C PHE A 173 12.14 -2.49 33.59
N ILE A 174 12.83 -2.86 34.67
CA ILE A 174 13.88 -3.88 34.70
C ILE A 174 13.56 -4.85 35.85
N ALA A 175 13.42 -6.13 35.55
CA ALA A 175 13.21 -7.16 36.58
C ALA A 175 14.13 -8.36 36.40
N ALA A 176 14.43 -9.03 37.50
CA ALA A 176 15.52 -9.98 37.59
C ALA A 176 15.27 -11.35 36.92
N SER A 177 14.09 -11.96 36.99
CA SER A 177 13.91 -13.37 36.57
C SER A 177 12.67 -13.64 35.69
N ARG A 178 12.72 -14.76 34.93
CA ARG A 178 11.61 -15.37 34.16
C ARG A 178 10.98 -16.56 34.92
N GLU A 179 9.85 -17.05 34.39
CA GLU A 179 8.85 -18.05 34.87
C GLU A 179 9.36 -19.28 35.65
N PHE A 180 10.60 -19.74 35.47
CA PHE A 180 11.10 -21.01 36.03
C PHE A 180 12.41 -20.90 36.82
N GLU A 181 12.94 -19.69 37.06
CA GLU A 181 14.23 -19.49 37.72
C GLU A 181 14.08 -18.80 39.08
N LYS A 182 14.66 -19.39 40.13
CA LYS A 182 14.96 -18.66 41.37
C LYS A 182 16.03 -17.61 41.05
N ALA A 183 15.88 -16.37 41.55
CA ALA A 183 16.96 -15.40 41.47
C ALA A 183 18.20 -16.00 42.14
N TYR A 184 19.22 -16.31 41.34
CA TYR A 184 20.38 -17.05 41.82
C TYR A 184 21.29 -16.07 42.57
N GLN A 185 21.50 -16.33 43.86
CA GLN A 185 22.72 -15.89 44.52
C GLN A 185 23.74 -16.99 44.30
N GLU A 186 24.83 -16.72 43.58
CA GLU A 186 25.98 -17.61 43.63
C GLU A 186 26.35 -17.81 45.11
N THR A 187 26.51 -19.06 45.52
CA THR A 187 26.73 -19.52 46.90
C THR A 187 27.99 -18.90 47.56
N PHE A 188 28.77 -18.11 46.81
CA PHE A 188 29.99 -17.40 47.21
C PHE A 188 30.05 -15.91 46.79
N ALA A 189 29.03 -15.36 46.11
CA ALA A 189 29.06 -13.97 45.65
C ALA A 189 28.54 -12.98 46.70
N ARG A 190 29.24 -11.84 46.83
CA ARG A 190 28.90 -10.74 47.76
C ARG A 190 27.64 -9.95 47.33
N ARG A 191 27.09 -10.17 46.12
CA ARG A 191 26.03 -9.34 45.49
C ARG A 191 25.03 -10.19 44.70
N GLY A 192 23.83 -9.64 44.46
CA GLY A 192 22.85 -10.22 43.53
C GLY A 192 23.27 -9.99 42.07
N VAL A 193 22.92 -10.91 41.17
CA VAL A 193 23.35 -10.90 39.76
C VAL A 193 22.84 -9.66 39.01
N LEU A 194 21.54 -9.34 39.09
CA LEU A 194 20.98 -8.12 38.49
C LEU A 194 21.55 -6.85 39.14
N SER A 195 21.54 -6.73 40.46
CA SER A 195 22.11 -5.58 41.17
C SER A 195 23.57 -5.32 40.79
N GLY A 196 24.37 -6.38 40.63
CA GLY A 196 25.76 -6.28 40.20
C GLY A 196 25.92 -5.71 38.80
N ALA A 197 25.15 -6.22 37.83
CA ALA A 197 25.15 -5.71 36.46
C ALA A 197 24.62 -4.26 36.37
N LEU A 198 23.58 -3.95 37.14
CA LEU A 198 22.96 -2.62 37.20
C LEU A 198 23.94 -1.57 37.73
N LEU A 199 24.66 -1.86 38.83
CA LEU A 199 25.66 -0.95 39.38
C LEU A 199 26.84 -0.71 38.44
N LYS A 200 27.32 -1.76 37.75
CA LYS A 200 28.37 -1.63 36.73
C LYS A 200 27.90 -0.73 35.57
N GLY A 201 26.65 -0.91 35.13
CA GLY A 201 26.09 -0.13 34.03
C GLY A 201 25.79 1.32 34.39
N LEU A 202 25.40 1.62 35.63
CA LEU A 202 25.07 2.99 36.04
C LEU A 202 26.28 3.93 36.15
N GLU A 203 27.52 3.47 35.94
CA GLU A 203 28.72 4.31 36.00
C GLU A 203 28.94 5.09 34.69
N PRO A 204 28.61 6.40 34.65
CA PRO A 204 28.68 7.19 33.43
C PRO A 204 30.12 7.41 32.94
N ALA A 205 31.13 7.27 33.80
CA ALA A 205 32.53 7.43 33.41
C ALA A 205 32.99 6.44 32.34
N THR A 206 32.25 5.35 32.14
CA THR A 206 32.52 4.33 31.12
C THR A 206 31.93 4.68 29.74
N GLN A 207 31.10 5.73 29.64
CA GLN A 207 30.43 6.13 28.41
C GLN A 207 31.16 7.28 27.69
N PRO A 208 31.25 7.25 26.34
CA PRO A 208 31.81 8.35 25.55
C PRO A 208 31.14 9.69 25.87
N ASP A 209 29.80 9.70 25.88
CA ASP A 209 28.99 10.90 26.13
C ASP A 209 28.81 11.18 27.63
N ARG A 210 29.37 10.32 28.49
CA ARG A 210 29.26 10.39 29.96
C ARG A 210 27.82 10.46 30.48
N GLU A 211 26.87 9.92 29.72
CA GLU A 211 25.47 9.75 30.09
C GLU A 211 25.07 8.28 29.93
N VAL A 212 24.24 7.80 30.84
CA VAL A 212 23.68 6.45 30.81
C VAL A 212 22.17 6.57 30.67
N SER A 213 21.62 6.11 29.54
CA SER A 213 20.18 6.00 29.33
C SER A 213 19.66 4.64 29.79
N ASN A 214 18.35 4.54 30.01
CA ASN A 214 17.69 3.26 30.27
C ASN A 214 17.90 2.24 29.14
N LEU A 215 17.83 2.67 27.89
CA LEU A 215 18.03 1.80 26.73
C LEU A 215 19.45 1.21 26.71
N TRP A 216 20.45 2.06 26.94
CA TRP A 216 21.84 1.61 27.06
C TRP A 216 22.00 0.66 28.26
N LEU A 217 21.41 0.99 29.41
CA LEU A 217 21.53 0.16 30.61
C LEU A 217 20.95 -1.23 30.40
N CYS A 218 19.79 -1.34 29.74
CA CYS A 218 19.19 -2.61 29.36
C CYS A 218 20.13 -3.43 28.46
N HIS A 219 20.71 -2.80 27.43
CA HIS A 219 21.67 -3.45 26.54
C HIS A 219 22.92 -3.92 27.29
N PHE A 220 23.50 -3.06 28.13
CA PHE A 220 24.68 -3.38 28.93
C PHE A 220 24.43 -4.56 29.87
N ILE A 221 23.29 -4.59 30.57
CA ILE A 221 22.92 -5.68 31.46
C ILE A 221 22.77 -6.99 30.65
N ALA A 222 22.05 -6.96 29.52
CA ALA A 222 21.84 -8.12 28.67
C ALA A 222 23.17 -8.74 28.20
N GLU A 223 24.07 -7.91 27.66
CA GLU A 223 25.37 -8.36 27.16
C GLU A 223 26.31 -8.81 28.28
N THR A 224 26.30 -8.12 29.43
CA THR A 224 27.12 -8.52 30.59
C THR A 224 26.72 -9.90 31.09
N LEU A 225 25.43 -10.14 31.30
CA LEU A 225 24.94 -11.41 31.81
C LEU A 225 25.13 -12.56 30.82
N LYS A 226 24.96 -12.29 29.51
CA LYS A 226 25.27 -13.24 28.45
C LYS A 226 26.75 -13.61 28.41
N LYS A 227 27.64 -12.62 28.52
CA LYS A 227 29.10 -12.82 28.55
C LYS A 227 29.54 -13.60 29.80
N GLU A 228 28.95 -13.29 30.95
CA GLU A 228 29.21 -13.97 32.22
C GLU A 228 28.52 -15.34 32.30
N LYS A 229 27.77 -15.76 31.27
CA LYS A 229 26.94 -16.99 31.23
C LYS A 229 26.07 -17.13 32.48
N ALA A 230 25.53 -16.00 32.95
CA ALA A 230 24.72 -15.98 34.15
C ALA A 230 23.46 -16.84 33.93
N PRO A 231 23.03 -17.61 34.95
CA PRO A 231 21.83 -18.44 34.87
C PRO A 231 20.53 -17.63 34.99
N GLN A 232 20.59 -16.32 34.69
CA GLN A 232 19.50 -15.38 34.87
C GLN A 232 19.36 -14.51 33.63
N THR A 233 18.14 -14.45 33.09
CA THR A 233 17.79 -13.55 31.97
C THR A 233 16.80 -12.49 32.43
N PRO A 234 17.23 -11.23 32.61
CA PRO A 234 16.33 -10.15 33.02
C PRO A 234 15.22 -9.87 32.00
N ILE A 235 14.15 -9.24 32.47
CA ILE A 235 13.09 -8.70 31.63
C ILE A 235 13.26 -7.19 31.56
N PHE A 236 13.24 -6.65 30.34
CA PHE A 236 13.24 -5.22 30.07
C PHE A 236 11.92 -4.82 29.41
N ARG A 237 11.35 -3.70 29.84
CA ARG A 237 10.22 -3.05 29.17
C ARG A 237 10.46 -1.55 29.17
N ASN A 238 10.57 -0.96 27.98
CA ASN A 238 10.81 0.46 27.80
C ASN A 238 9.75 1.04 26.85
N PHE A 239 9.08 2.12 27.26
CA PHE A 239 8.06 2.84 26.49
C PHE A 239 8.41 4.34 26.44
N GLY A 240 8.02 5.03 25.37
CA GLY A 240 8.35 6.45 25.18
C GLY A 240 9.82 6.70 24.86
N GLU A 241 10.27 7.91 25.20
CA GLU A 241 11.62 8.41 24.92
C GLU A 241 12.68 7.80 25.87
N PRO A 242 13.96 7.77 25.47
CA PRO A 242 15.05 7.37 26.36
C PRO A 242 15.10 8.23 27.64
N ILE A 243 15.11 7.57 28.79
CA ILE A 243 15.25 8.21 30.10
C ILE A 243 16.73 8.19 30.49
N ILE A 244 17.34 9.37 30.65
CA ILE A 244 18.69 9.50 31.19
C ILE A 244 18.66 9.14 32.68
N LEU A 245 19.48 8.18 33.10
CA LEU A 245 19.55 7.63 34.45
C LEU A 245 20.67 8.28 35.28
N THR A 246 21.88 8.34 34.74
CA THR A 246 23.08 8.92 35.38
C THR A 246 23.93 9.72 34.38
N ARG A 247 24.62 10.75 34.87
CA ARG A 247 25.53 11.61 34.10
C ARG A 247 26.65 12.20 34.95
N CYS A 248 27.76 12.61 34.33
CA CYS A 248 28.88 13.25 35.03
C CYS A 248 28.97 14.77 34.76
N SER A 249 28.83 15.59 35.81
CA SER A 249 29.01 17.04 35.77
C SER A 249 30.47 17.44 35.99
N LYS A 250 31.31 17.33 34.96
CA LYS A 250 32.43 18.28 34.81
C LYS A 250 32.07 19.15 33.61
N PRO A 251 31.99 20.48 33.75
CA PRO A 251 31.88 21.34 32.58
C PRO A 251 33.13 21.11 31.73
N PRO A 252 33.02 20.97 30.41
CA PRO A 252 34.20 21.04 29.58
C PRO A 252 34.82 22.43 29.79
N GLU A 253 36.06 22.47 30.29
CA GLU A 253 36.99 23.39 29.63
C GLU A 253 36.88 23.05 28.15
N ILE A 254 36.59 24.06 27.33
CA ILE A 254 36.48 23.94 25.89
C ILE A 254 37.89 23.58 25.38
N ALA A 255 38.24 22.31 25.53
CA ALA A 255 39.10 21.59 24.64
C ALA A 255 38.16 21.05 23.57
N ASP A 256 38.46 21.46 22.35
CA ASP A 256 37.74 21.26 21.10
C ASP A 256 37.64 19.77 20.73
N THR A 257 36.96 18.97 21.55
CA THR A 257 36.65 17.57 21.25
C THR A 257 35.15 17.43 21.14
N THR A 258 34.69 17.76 19.94
CA THR A 258 33.38 17.46 19.41
C THR A 258 32.98 16.00 19.72
N PRO A 259 31.75 15.72 20.17
CA PRO A 259 31.22 14.34 20.16
C PRO A 259 31.39 13.84 18.74
N ASP A 260 31.85 12.58 18.56
CA ASP A 260 32.20 11.99 17.26
C ASP A 260 31.27 12.52 16.18
N LYS A 261 31.76 13.56 15.49
CA LYS A 261 31.02 14.20 14.43
C LYS A 261 30.90 13.09 13.41
N VAL A 262 29.67 12.60 13.19
CA VAL A 262 29.31 12.08 11.87
C VAL A 262 29.96 13.06 10.90
N PRO A 263 30.86 12.60 9.99
CA PRO A 263 31.66 13.50 9.20
C PRO A 263 30.77 14.61 8.65
N VAL A 264 31.21 15.86 8.78
CA VAL A 264 30.51 17.12 8.42
C VAL A 264 30.01 17.14 6.95
N SER A 265 30.27 16.06 6.19
CA SER A 265 29.83 15.82 4.82
C SER A 265 28.50 15.05 4.66
N VAL A 266 27.97 14.35 5.67
CA VAL A 266 26.76 13.52 5.47
C VAL A 266 25.50 14.40 5.53
N CYS A 267 24.68 14.35 4.49
CA CYS A 267 23.38 15.02 4.45
C CYS A 267 22.36 14.24 5.30
N PRO A 268 21.74 14.85 6.33
CA PRO A 268 20.80 14.15 7.21
C PRO A 268 19.43 13.90 6.54
N TYR A 269 19.13 14.61 5.45
CA TYR A 269 17.88 14.48 4.70
C TYR A 269 18.04 13.54 3.51
N ARG A 270 17.02 12.70 3.27
CA ARG A 270 17.05 11.61 2.27
C ARG A 270 16.48 11.99 0.91
N GLY A 271 15.95 13.21 0.77
CA GLY A 271 15.32 13.66 -0.47
C GLY A 271 14.08 12.82 -0.80
N LEU A 272 14.03 12.27 -2.01
CA LEU A 272 12.92 11.40 -2.44
C LEU A 272 13.05 9.95 -1.97
N ALA A 273 14.19 9.56 -1.38
CA ALA A 273 14.37 8.23 -0.81
C ALA A 273 13.70 8.12 0.56
N TYR A 274 13.30 6.91 0.94
CA TYR A 274 12.87 6.61 2.30
C TYR A 274 14.09 6.44 3.22
N PHE A 275 13.90 6.68 4.52
CA PHE A 275 14.81 6.21 5.57
C PHE A 275 14.72 4.68 5.67
N ASP A 276 15.85 3.98 5.58
CA ASP A 276 15.90 2.52 5.60
C ASP A 276 16.29 1.97 6.99
N CYS A 277 16.25 0.64 7.14
CA CYS A 277 16.58 -0.05 8.39
C CYS A 277 18.12 -0.11 8.60
N ASN A 278 18.73 1.03 8.90
CA ASN A 278 20.15 1.14 9.23
C ASN A 278 20.39 2.24 10.29
N GLU A 279 21.56 2.19 10.93
CA GLU A 279 21.91 3.09 12.05
C GLU A 279 21.95 4.58 11.63
N GLN A 280 22.50 4.88 10.46
CA GLN A 280 22.61 6.26 9.99
C GLN A 280 21.24 6.89 9.77
N ASP A 281 20.35 6.18 9.07
CA ASP A 281 19.00 6.66 8.77
C ASP A 281 18.16 6.76 10.05
N HIS A 282 18.29 5.81 10.99
CA HIS A 282 17.61 5.89 12.29
C HIS A 282 18.02 7.14 13.08
N ASN A 283 19.31 7.47 13.13
CA ASN A 283 19.83 8.63 13.85
C ASN A 283 19.35 9.99 13.28
N PHE A 284 18.81 9.99 12.05
CA PHE A 284 18.21 11.17 11.43
C PHE A 284 16.68 11.07 11.30
N PHE A 285 16.06 10.02 11.82
CA PHE A 285 14.62 9.79 11.73
C PHE A 285 13.90 10.33 12.97
N TYR A 286 13.30 11.53 12.85
CA TYR A 286 12.60 12.22 13.94
C TYR A 286 11.13 12.53 13.61
N GLY A 287 10.35 12.87 14.64
CA GLY A 287 8.96 13.31 14.51
C GLY A 287 7.94 12.17 14.33
N ARG A 288 8.34 10.91 14.40
CA ARG A 288 7.44 9.74 14.28
C ARG A 288 7.50 8.78 15.47
N ASN A 289 8.04 9.23 16.60
CA ASN A 289 8.29 8.38 17.77
C ASN A 289 6.98 7.74 18.30
N ALA A 290 5.93 8.54 18.48
CA ALA A 290 4.62 8.03 18.93
C ALA A 290 4.02 6.96 17.99
N LEU A 291 4.19 7.14 16.67
CA LEU A 291 3.72 6.17 15.68
C LEU A 291 4.58 4.90 15.69
N THR A 292 5.89 5.02 15.88
CA THR A 292 6.80 3.87 16.05
C THR A 292 6.43 3.07 17.31
N ASP A 293 6.07 3.76 18.40
CA ASP A 293 5.61 3.12 19.65
C ASP A 293 4.33 2.31 19.41
N GLN A 294 3.34 2.91 18.73
CA GLN A 294 2.10 2.23 18.39
C GLN A 294 2.35 0.98 17.53
N LEU A 295 3.27 1.05 16.57
CA LEU A 295 3.64 -0.10 15.74
C LEU A 295 4.33 -1.20 16.54
N LEU A 296 5.24 -0.84 17.46
CA LEU A 296 5.92 -1.79 18.34
C LEU A 296 4.93 -2.54 19.23
N GLU A 297 3.93 -1.85 19.77
CA GLU A 297 2.87 -2.48 20.57
C GLU A 297 2.04 -3.45 19.72
N LYS A 298 1.65 -3.07 18.50
CA LYS A 298 0.90 -3.98 17.61
C LYS A 298 1.69 -5.23 17.23
N VAL A 299 3.00 -5.10 17.00
CA VAL A 299 3.89 -6.25 16.77
C VAL A 299 4.05 -7.11 18.01
N ARG A 300 3.97 -6.53 19.22
CA ARG A 300 3.99 -7.29 20.48
C ARG A 300 2.70 -8.10 20.67
N GLU A 301 1.54 -7.48 20.47
CA GLU A 301 0.21 -8.05 20.72
C GLU A 301 -0.14 -9.21 19.79
N GLY A 302 0.32 -9.16 18.54
CA GLY A 302 -0.17 -10.09 17.51
C GLY A 302 0.86 -10.44 16.45
N ASN A 303 0.43 -11.25 15.48
CA ASN A 303 1.22 -11.72 14.34
C ASN A 303 0.90 -11.04 13.02
N PHE A 304 0.11 -9.98 13.06
CA PHE A 304 -0.29 -9.22 11.90
C PHE A 304 -0.40 -7.74 12.24
N VAL A 305 0.12 -6.87 11.37
CA VAL A 305 -0.02 -5.41 11.47
C VAL A 305 -0.28 -4.84 10.08
N ALA A 306 -1.33 -4.02 9.94
CA ALA A 306 -1.59 -3.29 8.71
C ALA A 306 -1.28 -1.80 8.88
N VAL A 307 -0.41 -1.26 8.04
CA VAL A 307 0.04 0.13 8.05
C VAL A 307 -0.54 0.84 6.84
N LEU A 308 -1.62 1.61 7.05
CA LEU A 308 -2.35 2.30 5.98
C LEU A 308 -2.14 3.79 6.02
N GLY A 309 -2.06 4.44 4.86
CA GLY A 309 -1.98 5.89 4.79
C GLY A 309 -1.74 6.41 3.38
N ALA A 310 -1.87 7.72 3.20
CA ALA A 310 -1.73 8.36 1.88
C ALA A 310 -0.33 8.08 1.26
N SER A 311 -0.23 8.19 -0.07
CA SER A 311 1.08 8.16 -0.74
C SER A 311 1.99 9.28 -0.21
N GLY A 312 3.28 9.00 0.00
CA GLY A 312 4.23 9.97 0.55
C GLY A 312 4.02 10.34 2.03
N SER A 313 3.17 9.66 2.79
CA SER A 313 2.97 9.93 4.24
C SER A 313 4.10 9.42 5.15
N GLY A 314 5.09 8.74 4.60
CA GLY A 314 6.23 8.19 5.35
C GLY A 314 6.06 6.74 5.84
N LYS A 315 5.08 5.98 5.32
CA LYS A 315 4.82 4.58 5.69
C LYS A 315 6.09 3.71 5.66
N SER A 316 6.78 3.66 4.52
CA SER A 316 7.98 2.84 4.37
C SER A 316 9.10 3.29 5.32
N SER A 317 9.27 4.59 5.55
CA SER A 317 10.27 5.12 6.50
C SER A 317 9.95 4.76 7.95
N VAL A 318 8.70 4.90 8.40
CA VAL A 318 8.33 4.55 9.79
C VAL A 318 8.37 3.05 10.02
N VAL A 319 8.03 2.23 9.03
CA VAL A 319 8.19 0.78 9.12
C VAL A 319 9.68 0.42 9.19
N ARG A 320 10.53 0.96 8.33
CA ARG A 320 11.95 0.56 8.24
C ARG A 320 12.83 1.20 9.33
N ALA A 321 13.00 2.52 9.30
CA ALA A 321 13.89 3.24 10.20
C ALA A 321 13.30 3.42 11.62
N GLY A 322 11.97 3.38 11.73
CA GLY A 322 11.27 3.38 13.02
C GLY A 322 11.16 1.98 13.60
N LEU A 323 10.22 1.18 13.09
CA LEU A 323 9.83 -0.11 13.68
C LEU A 323 10.93 -1.19 13.52
N LEU A 324 11.33 -1.53 12.30
CA LEU A 324 12.24 -2.64 12.06
C LEU A 324 13.60 -2.41 12.70
N TYR A 325 14.13 -1.20 12.62
CA TYR A 325 15.39 -0.87 13.28
C TYR A 325 15.30 -1.07 14.81
N GLN A 326 14.21 -0.65 15.45
CA GLN A 326 14.00 -0.89 16.88
C GLN A 326 13.87 -2.37 17.24
N LEU A 327 13.31 -3.20 16.36
CA LEU A 327 13.30 -4.66 16.51
C LEU A 327 14.72 -5.24 16.41
N THR A 328 15.57 -4.75 15.49
CA THR A 328 16.96 -5.23 15.40
C THR A 328 17.79 -4.94 16.65
N LEU A 329 17.49 -3.84 17.35
CA LEU A 329 18.19 -3.46 18.58
C LEU A 329 17.78 -4.32 19.79
N GLY A 330 16.57 -4.91 19.81
CA GLY A 330 16.09 -5.68 20.96
C GLY A 330 15.80 -4.88 22.24
N GLN A 331 16.00 -3.55 22.23
CA GLN A 331 15.97 -2.71 23.43
C GLN A 331 14.54 -2.39 23.91
N ARG A 332 13.62 -2.22 22.96
CA ARG A 332 12.21 -1.90 23.25
C ARG A 332 11.31 -3.13 23.30
N LEU A 333 11.72 -4.22 22.64
CA LEU A 333 11.05 -5.50 22.67
C LEU A 333 12.09 -6.61 22.90
N SER A 334 12.24 -7.06 24.14
CA SER A 334 13.28 -8.02 24.50
C SER A 334 13.20 -9.32 23.70
N GLY A 335 14.32 -9.79 23.16
CA GLY A 335 14.39 -10.99 22.34
C GLY A 335 14.15 -10.73 20.85
N SER A 336 13.76 -9.50 20.46
CA SER A 336 13.58 -9.16 19.03
C SER A 336 14.89 -9.06 18.25
N GLU A 337 16.03 -8.90 18.93
CA GLU A 337 17.35 -8.92 18.29
C GLU A 337 17.69 -10.26 17.62
N GLN A 338 16.95 -11.33 17.98
CA GLN A 338 17.08 -12.67 17.40
C GLN A 338 16.08 -12.91 16.26
N TRP A 339 15.17 -11.97 16.01
CA TRP A 339 14.15 -12.12 14.99
C TRP A 339 14.74 -11.93 13.60
N LYS A 340 14.36 -12.80 12.67
CA LYS A 340 14.74 -12.65 11.27
C LYS A 340 13.78 -11.65 10.63
N ILE A 341 14.30 -10.56 10.08
CA ILE A 341 13.52 -9.55 9.39
C ILE A 341 13.71 -9.69 7.89
N ARG A 342 12.60 -9.61 7.16
CA ARG A 342 12.55 -9.76 5.71
C ARG A 342 11.57 -8.76 5.12
N ILE A 343 11.98 -8.08 4.06
CA ILE A 343 11.20 -7.03 3.39
C ILE A 343 11.10 -7.37 1.92
N PHE A 344 9.91 -7.27 1.35
CA PHE A 344 9.70 -7.48 -0.07
C PHE A 344 8.61 -6.56 -0.61
N GLN A 345 8.58 -6.45 -1.94
CA GLN A 345 7.52 -5.78 -2.68
C GLN A 345 6.87 -6.83 -3.58
N PRO A 346 5.53 -6.96 -3.58
CA PRO A 346 4.89 -8.06 -4.32
C PRO A 346 5.14 -8.05 -5.84
N GLY A 347 5.14 -6.89 -6.50
CA GLY A 347 5.40 -6.80 -7.94
C GLY A 347 4.35 -7.52 -8.83
N GLU A 348 4.75 -7.88 -10.05
CA GLU A 348 3.90 -8.58 -11.03
C GLU A 348 3.65 -10.05 -10.66
N HIS A 349 4.60 -10.68 -9.95
CA HIS A 349 4.58 -12.08 -9.54
C HIS A 349 4.76 -12.24 -8.01
N PRO A 350 3.70 -12.04 -7.21
CA PRO A 350 3.79 -12.00 -5.75
C PRO A 350 4.39 -13.24 -5.09
N LEU A 351 4.13 -14.43 -5.64
CA LEU A 351 4.68 -15.68 -5.10
C LEU A 351 6.19 -15.76 -5.33
N SER A 352 6.64 -15.45 -6.54
CA SER A 352 8.08 -15.43 -6.86
C SER A 352 8.80 -14.35 -6.05
N SER A 353 8.22 -13.16 -5.91
CA SER A 353 8.77 -12.10 -5.07
C SER A 353 8.96 -12.55 -3.62
N LEU A 354 8.03 -13.34 -3.07
CA LEU A 354 8.12 -13.92 -1.72
C LEU A 354 9.20 -15.02 -1.62
N GLU A 355 9.42 -15.83 -2.66
CA GLU A 355 10.51 -16.81 -2.70
C GLU A 355 11.88 -16.13 -2.62
N PHE A 356 12.07 -15.05 -3.39
CA PHE A 356 13.35 -14.34 -3.49
C PHE A 356 13.77 -13.62 -2.21
N VAL A 357 12.86 -13.48 -1.24
CA VAL A 357 13.15 -12.93 0.08
C VAL A 357 14.18 -13.76 0.85
N PHE A 358 14.32 -15.04 0.51
CA PHE A 358 15.18 -15.99 1.20
C PHE A 358 16.45 -16.34 0.40
N THR A 359 16.89 -15.47 -0.51
CA THR A 359 18.07 -15.72 -1.39
C THR A 359 19.41 -15.69 -0.68
N ASP A 360 19.48 -15.12 0.52
CA ASP A 360 20.73 -15.00 1.29
C ASP A 360 21.41 -16.35 1.50
N ASN A 361 20.63 -17.43 1.49
CA ASN A 361 21.11 -18.80 1.55
C ASN A 361 20.43 -19.63 0.46
N LYS A 362 21.23 -20.19 -0.46
CA LYS A 362 20.73 -21.04 -1.56
C LYS A 362 19.87 -22.22 -1.07
N ALA A 363 20.17 -22.78 0.11
CA ALA A 363 19.37 -23.85 0.70
C ALA A 363 18.02 -23.33 1.25
N GLU A 364 17.99 -22.13 1.83
CA GLU A 364 16.74 -21.49 2.28
C GLU A 364 15.87 -21.11 1.08
N PHE A 365 16.45 -20.59 -0.01
CA PHE A 365 15.71 -20.29 -1.24
C PHE A 365 15.05 -21.53 -1.86
N VAL A 366 15.79 -22.63 -2.02
CA VAL A 366 15.24 -23.89 -2.56
C VAL A 366 14.14 -24.42 -1.65
N SER A 367 14.37 -24.43 -0.33
CA SER A 367 13.37 -24.88 0.64
C SER A 367 12.13 -23.98 0.65
N ALA A 368 12.29 -22.66 0.53
CA ALA A 368 11.17 -21.71 0.50
C ALA A 368 10.31 -21.95 -0.74
N LYS A 369 10.94 -22.11 -1.91
CA LYS A 369 10.25 -22.40 -3.17
C LYS A 369 9.46 -23.72 -3.12
N GLU A 370 10.07 -24.78 -2.61
CA GLU A 370 9.39 -26.07 -2.44
C GLU A 370 8.23 -25.98 -1.45
N SER A 371 8.41 -25.27 -0.33
CA SER A 371 7.38 -25.08 0.70
C SER A 371 6.22 -24.22 0.23
N LEU A 372 6.48 -23.12 -0.49
CA LEU A 372 5.44 -22.26 -1.07
C LEU A 372 4.64 -23.01 -2.14
N GLY A 373 5.28 -23.91 -2.91
CA GLY A 373 4.59 -24.82 -3.84
C GLY A 373 3.63 -25.81 -3.17
N LYS A 374 3.77 -26.07 -1.87
CA LYS A 374 2.85 -26.89 -1.06
C LYS A 374 1.72 -26.07 -0.41
N GLY A 375 1.68 -24.76 -0.64
CA GLY A 375 0.66 -23.86 -0.10
C GLY A 375 0.91 -23.46 1.37
N ALA A 376 -0.16 -23.08 2.07
CA ALA A 376 -0.10 -22.45 3.39
C ALA A 376 0.59 -23.30 4.48
N GLU A 377 0.32 -24.60 4.54
CA GLU A 377 0.91 -25.51 5.54
C GLU A 377 2.41 -25.66 5.32
N GLY A 378 2.83 -25.89 4.07
CA GLY A 378 4.26 -26.00 3.74
C GLY A 378 5.03 -24.71 4.02
N PHE A 379 4.42 -23.54 3.79
CA PHE A 379 5.02 -22.27 4.14
C PHE A 379 5.10 -22.06 5.66
N ALA A 380 4.09 -22.47 6.42
CA ALA A 380 4.12 -22.43 7.88
C ALA A 380 5.25 -23.29 8.47
N GLU A 381 5.43 -24.53 8.00
CA GLU A 381 6.55 -25.39 8.40
C GLU A 381 7.92 -24.75 8.11
N PHE A 382 8.04 -24.10 6.94
CA PHE A 382 9.25 -23.38 6.58
C PHE A 382 9.52 -22.20 7.53
N ILE A 383 8.47 -21.46 7.91
CA ILE A 383 8.58 -20.35 8.86
C ILE A 383 9.04 -20.85 10.23
N GLU A 384 8.44 -21.91 10.75
CA GLU A 384 8.81 -22.46 12.06
C GLU A 384 10.29 -22.85 12.10
N LYS A 385 10.75 -23.55 11.06
CA LYS A 385 12.16 -23.93 10.91
C LYS A 385 13.08 -22.72 10.78
N THR A 386 12.68 -21.72 10.00
CA THR A 386 13.49 -20.53 9.71
C THR A 386 13.58 -19.59 10.93
N ALA A 387 12.49 -19.42 11.66
CA ALA A 387 12.42 -18.60 12.87
C ALA A 387 13.18 -19.24 14.05
N GLY A 388 13.23 -20.57 14.12
CA GLY A 388 13.89 -21.29 15.21
C GLY A 388 13.28 -20.92 16.57
N ASN A 389 14.12 -20.49 17.52
CA ASN A 389 13.66 -20.01 18.83
C ASN A 389 13.11 -18.58 18.80
N GLY A 390 13.36 -17.84 17.72
CA GLY A 390 12.87 -16.47 17.53
C GLY A 390 11.57 -16.41 16.73
N ARG A 391 11.46 -15.35 15.93
CA ARG A 391 10.31 -15.00 15.11
C ARG A 391 10.77 -14.52 13.73
N LEU A 392 9.98 -14.79 12.70
CA LEU A 392 10.19 -14.25 11.36
C LEU A 392 9.23 -13.07 11.12
N VAL A 393 9.79 -11.88 10.94
CA VAL A 393 9.05 -10.66 10.59
C VAL A 393 9.13 -10.49 9.07
N ILE A 394 7.99 -10.52 8.40
CA ILE A 394 7.87 -10.30 6.95
C ILE A 394 7.14 -8.98 6.72
N VAL A 395 7.77 -8.08 5.97
CA VAL A 395 7.17 -6.82 5.55
C VAL A 395 6.85 -6.86 4.07
N ALA A 396 5.57 -6.77 3.74
CA ALA A 396 5.12 -6.54 2.37
C ALA A 396 4.87 -5.04 2.19
N ASP A 397 5.86 -4.34 1.64
CA ASP A 397 5.81 -2.90 1.36
C ASP A 397 5.18 -2.66 -0.01
N GLN A 398 4.45 -1.56 -0.19
CA GLN A 398 3.64 -1.30 -1.40
C GLN A 398 2.69 -2.46 -1.74
N PHE A 399 1.95 -2.97 -0.76
CA PHE A 399 1.10 -4.16 -0.95
C PHE A 399 0.00 -3.97 -2.01
N GLU A 400 -0.38 -2.72 -2.33
CA GLU A 400 -1.27 -2.41 -3.44
C GLU A 400 -0.78 -2.92 -4.82
N GLU A 401 0.52 -3.25 -4.97
CA GLU A 401 1.08 -3.85 -6.18
C GLU A 401 0.41 -5.19 -6.53
N VAL A 402 -0.05 -5.95 -5.53
CA VAL A 402 -0.78 -7.21 -5.74
C VAL A 402 -2.07 -6.99 -6.54
N PHE A 403 -2.72 -5.84 -6.36
CA PHE A 403 -3.96 -5.51 -7.08
C PHE A 403 -3.72 -4.79 -8.40
N THR A 404 -2.59 -4.07 -8.50
CA THR A 404 -2.34 -3.16 -9.62
C THR A 404 -1.40 -3.73 -10.69
N LEU A 405 -0.46 -4.60 -10.31
CA LEU A 405 0.56 -5.16 -11.19
C LEU A 405 0.32 -6.65 -11.50
N CYS A 406 -0.10 -7.45 -10.53
CA CYS A 406 -0.40 -8.87 -10.75
C CYS A 406 -1.66 -9.04 -11.62
N LYS A 407 -1.47 -9.50 -12.87
CA LYS A 407 -2.55 -9.74 -13.83
C LYS A 407 -3.16 -11.14 -13.73
N ASP A 408 -2.44 -12.11 -13.16
CA ASP A 408 -2.92 -13.48 -12.99
C ASP A 408 -3.74 -13.62 -11.69
N ASN A 409 -5.06 -13.75 -11.84
CA ASN A 409 -5.97 -13.92 -10.71
C ASN A 409 -5.70 -15.20 -9.91
N LYS A 410 -5.23 -16.29 -10.56
CA LYS A 410 -4.95 -17.55 -9.87
C LYS A 410 -3.72 -17.43 -9.00
N GLU A 411 -2.64 -16.85 -9.53
CA GLU A 411 -1.43 -16.56 -8.76
C GLU A 411 -1.76 -15.66 -7.56
N ARG A 412 -2.54 -14.60 -7.81
CA ARG A 412 -2.98 -13.67 -6.77
C ARG A 412 -3.76 -14.39 -5.65
N GLN A 413 -4.72 -15.24 -6.01
CA GLN A 413 -5.50 -16.00 -5.03
C GLN A 413 -4.60 -16.95 -4.21
N GLN A 414 -3.73 -17.71 -4.88
CA GLN A 414 -2.80 -18.63 -4.21
C GLN A 414 -1.85 -17.90 -3.24
N PHE A 415 -1.38 -16.70 -3.62
CA PHE A 415 -0.58 -15.85 -2.75
C PHE A 415 -1.33 -15.48 -1.46
N PHE A 416 -2.58 -15.04 -1.55
CA PHE A 416 -3.38 -14.70 -0.35
C PHE A 416 -3.66 -15.91 0.53
N GLU A 417 -4.06 -17.03 -0.07
CA GLU A 417 -4.32 -18.28 0.66
C GLU A 417 -3.08 -18.75 1.43
N THR A 418 -1.91 -18.67 0.79
CA THR A 418 -0.62 -19.07 1.39
C THR A 418 -0.23 -18.14 2.54
N LEU A 419 -0.32 -16.83 2.34
CA LEU A 419 0.07 -15.82 3.33
C LEU A 419 -0.84 -15.83 4.56
N LEU A 420 -2.17 -15.81 4.34
CA LEU A 420 -3.16 -15.81 5.43
C LEU A 420 -3.25 -17.15 6.13
N GLY A 421 -3.08 -18.26 5.40
CA GLY A 421 -2.99 -19.58 6.00
C GLY A 421 -1.76 -19.71 6.89
N ALA A 422 -0.61 -19.20 6.47
CA ALA A 422 0.60 -19.20 7.30
C ALA A 422 0.45 -18.40 8.61
N LEU A 423 -0.29 -17.30 8.62
CA LEU A 423 -0.62 -16.57 9.87
C LEU A 423 -1.43 -17.43 10.85
N LYS A 424 -2.34 -18.26 10.33
CA LYS A 424 -3.15 -19.17 11.16
C LYS A 424 -2.33 -20.36 11.68
N PHE A 425 -1.49 -20.95 10.83
CA PHE A 425 -0.75 -22.16 11.17
C PHE A 425 0.52 -21.89 12.00
N ALA A 426 1.30 -20.87 11.66
CA ALA A 426 2.57 -20.59 12.34
C ALA A 426 2.40 -19.74 13.63
N GLY A 427 1.20 -19.22 13.90
CA GLY A 427 0.89 -18.44 15.10
C GLY A 427 1.90 -17.32 15.36
N ASN A 428 2.55 -17.34 16.54
CA ASN A 428 3.52 -16.32 16.97
C ASN A 428 4.91 -16.45 16.32
N LYS A 429 5.18 -17.50 15.52
CA LYS A 429 6.46 -17.66 14.81
C LYS A 429 6.59 -16.73 13.60
N ILE A 430 5.49 -16.17 13.13
CA ILE A 430 5.44 -15.13 12.10
C ILE A 430 4.98 -13.78 12.68
N CYS A 431 5.44 -12.69 12.08
CA CYS A 431 4.78 -11.39 12.13
C CYS A 431 4.71 -10.84 10.71
N LEU A 432 3.51 -10.69 10.16
CA LEU A 432 3.33 -10.05 8.86
C LEU A 432 2.98 -8.57 9.06
N ILE A 433 3.74 -7.70 8.39
CA ILE A 433 3.47 -6.27 8.34
C ILE A 433 3.12 -5.91 6.90
N LEU A 434 1.90 -5.46 6.66
CA LEU A 434 1.46 -4.96 5.37
C LEU A 434 1.52 -3.44 5.36
N ALA A 435 2.20 -2.83 4.41
CA ALA A 435 2.14 -1.39 4.20
C ALA A 435 1.49 -1.09 2.85
N MET A 436 0.36 -0.37 2.85
CA MET A 436 -0.33 0.02 1.62
C MET A 436 -1.04 1.36 1.72
N ARG A 437 -1.49 1.85 0.57
CA ARG A 437 -2.34 3.04 0.53
C ARG A 437 -3.75 2.73 1.05
N SER A 438 -4.36 3.72 1.72
CA SER A 438 -5.68 3.57 2.34
C SER A 438 -6.82 3.38 1.35
N ASP A 439 -6.70 3.89 0.12
CA ASP A 439 -7.69 3.73 -0.95
C ASP A 439 -7.80 2.29 -1.48
N PHE A 440 -6.82 1.43 -1.20
CA PHE A 440 -6.88 0.00 -1.55
C PHE A 440 -7.55 -0.86 -0.48
N PHE A 441 -7.94 -0.31 0.66
CA PHE A 441 -8.63 -1.09 1.70
C PHE A 441 -9.95 -1.71 1.19
N GLY A 442 -10.70 -1.00 0.34
CA GLY A 442 -11.92 -1.54 -0.26
C GLY A 442 -11.68 -2.76 -1.14
N LYS A 443 -10.51 -2.86 -1.80
CA LYS A 443 -10.11 -4.05 -2.59
C LYS A 443 -9.87 -5.26 -1.68
N CYS A 444 -9.32 -5.06 -0.50
CA CYS A 444 -9.12 -6.13 0.48
C CYS A 444 -10.43 -6.70 1.06
N SER A 445 -11.57 -6.03 0.84
CA SER A 445 -12.90 -6.51 1.25
C SER A 445 -13.62 -7.34 0.18
N GLU A 446 -13.02 -7.54 -1.01
CA GLU A 446 -13.60 -8.38 -2.05
C GLU A 446 -13.65 -9.86 -1.59
N GLN A 447 -14.68 -10.61 -2.02
CA GLN A 447 -14.93 -11.99 -1.58
C GLN A 447 -13.77 -12.95 -1.89
N GLU A 448 -13.00 -12.66 -2.94
CA GLU A 448 -11.81 -13.42 -3.35
C GLU A 448 -10.70 -13.44 -2.28
N TYR A 449 -10.71 -12.48 -1.33
CA TYR A 449 -9.68 -12.31 -0.30
C TYR A 449 -10.25 -12.45 1.12
N ALA A 450 -11.29 -13.27 1.27
CA ALA A 450 -12.06 -13.42 2.51
C ALA A 450 -11.14 -13.60 3.74
N GLY A 451 -11.37 -12.76 4.75
CA GLY A 451 -10.62 -12.71 6.01
C GLY A 451 -9.51 -11.66 6.07
N LEU A 452 -8.99 -11.18 4.93
CA LEU A 452 -7.95 -10.13 4.94
C LEU A 452 -8.45 -8.83 5.56
N ALA A 453 -9.66 -8.40 5.20
CA ALA A 453 -10.27 -7.20 5.77
C ALA A 453 -10.42 -7.30 7.29
N ASP A 454 -10.79 -8.47 7.83
CA ASP A 454 -10.95 -8.69 9.28
C ASP A 454 -9.60 -8.60 10.02
N TRP A 455 -8.54 -9.18 9.44
CA TRP A 455 -7.17 -9.05 9.95
C TRP A 455 -6.72 -7.59 9.97
N ILE A 456 -6.96 -6.86 8.88
CA ILE A 456 -6.64 -5.44 8.78
C ILE A 456 -7.40 -4.64 9.85
N GLN A 457 -8.72 -4.79 9.97
CA GLN A 457 -9.50 -4.03 10.94
C GLN A 457 -9.04 -4.24 12.39
N SER A 458 -8.66 -5.47 12.75
CA SER A 458 -8.25 -5.80 14.11
C SER A 458 -6.85 -5.27 14.48
N HIS A 459 -5.98 -5.03 13.50
CA HIS A 459 -4.58 -4.65 13.73
C HIS A 459 -4.13 -3.48 12.83
N LEU A 460 -5.04 -2.53 12.60
CA LEU A 460 -4.79 -1.36 11.77
C LEU A 460 -4.01 -0.28 12.53
N VAL A 461 -2.94 0.21 11.91
CA VAL A 461 -2.26 1.46 12.27
C VAL A 461 -2.36 2.40 11.08
N THR A 462 -3.01 3.55 11.29
CA THR A 462 -3.19 4.56 10.24
C THR A 462 -2.09 5.62 10.35
N VAL A 463 -1.31 5.79 9.28
CA VAL A 463 -0.31 6.84 9.13
C VAL A 463 -0.98 8.13 8.68
N ILE A 464 -1.26 8.99 9.65
CA ILE A 464 -1.83 10.31 9.43
C ILE A 464 -0.74 11.35 9.07
N PRO A 465 -1.12 12.48 8.45
CA PRO A 465 -0.21 13.62 8.27
C PRO A 465 0.45 14.03 9.59
N MET A 466 1.71 14.46 9.53
CA MET A 466 2.46 14.87 10.71
C MET A 466 1.87 16.14 11.32
N THR A 467 1.88 16.24 12.65
CA THR A 467 1.51 17.49 13.33
C THR A 467 2.58 18.57 13.10
N PRO A 468 2.29 19.86 13.31
CA PRO A 468 3.30 20.92 13.24
C PRO A 468 4.51 20.66 14.14
N GLU A 469 4.30 20.11 15.33
CA GLU A 469 5.37 19.74 16.27
C GLU A 469 6.22 18.58 15.74
N GLU A 470 5.59 17.54 15.20
CA GLU A 470 6.28 16.41 14.57
C GLU A 470 7.09 16.88 13.35
N LEU A 471 6.51 17.73 12.49
CA LEU A 471 7.20 18.33 11.34
C LEU A 471 8.41 19.16 11.79
N LYS A 472 8.24 19.98 12.83
CA LYS A 472 9.33 20.78 13.40
C LYS A 472 10.48 19.89 13.85
N GLN A 473 10.20 18.79 14.55
CA GLN A 473 11.23 17.83 14.97
C GLN A 473 11.92 17.20 13.76
N ALA A 474 11.15 16.74 12.77
CA ALA A 474 11.67 16.13 11.55
C ALA A 474 12.50 17.08 10.67
N ILE A 475 12.29 18.40 10.79
CA ILE A 475 13.09 19.42 10.09
C ILE A 475 14.35 19.76 10.90
N VAL A 476 14.20 20.07 12.20
CA VAL A 476 15.25 20.71 13.01
C VAL A 476 16.25 19.72 13.59
N GLU A 477 15.77 18.61 14.17
CA GLU A 477 16.65 17.67 14.89
C GLU A 477 17.70 17.00 13.98
N PRO A 478 17.40 16.57 12.74
CA PRO A 478 18.43 16.00 11.87
C PRO A 478 19.56 16.99 11.53
N ALA A 479 19.25 18.26 11.26
CA ALA A 479 20.26 19.28 11.01
C ALA A 479 21.12 19.54 12.25
N LYS A 480 20.49 19.59 13.42
CA LYS A 480 21.17 19.80 14.69
C LYS A 480 22.11 18.65 15.02
N SER A 481 21.68 17.41 14.83
CA SER A 481 22.51 16.20 14.98
C SER A 481 23.69 16.18 14.00
N ALA A 482 23.51 16.77 12.80
CA ALA A 482 24.58 16.99 11.83
C ALA A 482 25.41 18.27 12.08
N GLY A 483 25.24 18.94 13.22
CA GLY A 483 26.03 20.10 13.64
C GLY A 483 25.68 21.41 12.92
N ARG A 484 24.42 21.59 12.48
CA ARG A 484 23.93 22.78 11.76
C ARG A 484 22.67 23.35 12.39
N GLY A 485 22.53 24.67 12.32
CA GLY A 485 21.32 25.38 12.72
C GLY A 485 20.33 25.57 11.57
N ILE A 486 19.07 25.86 11.89
CA ILE A 486 18.04 26.26 10.93
C ILE A 486 17.36 27.53 11.47
N GLU A 487 17.14 28.52 10.59
CA GLU A 487 16.39 29.73 10.95
C GLU A 487 14.95 29.39 11.38
N PRO A 488 14.43 29.92 12.51
CA PRO A 488 13.06 29.68 12.96
C PRO A 488 11.98 30.07 11.93
N GLU A 489 12.23 31.14 11.19
CA GLU A 489 11.33 31.65 10.14
C GLU A 489 11.25 30.67 8.96
N LEU A 490 12.38 30.01 8.62
CA LEU A 490 12.42 28.95 7.60
C LEU A 490 11.57 27.75 8.01
N VAL A 491 11.69 27.30 9.25
CA VAL A 491 10.89 26.17 9.76
C VAL A 491 9.40 26.51 9.70
N THR A 492 9.02 27.72 10.08
CA THR A 492 7.63 28.18 10.05
C THR A 492 7.08 28.19 8.62
N GLN A 493 7.86 28.72 7.66
CA GLN A 493 7.46 28.73 6.26
C GLN A 493 7.32 27.31 5.68
N MET A 494 8.26 26.40 5.97
CA MET A 494 8.21 25.01 5.49
C MET A 494 6.99 24.25 6.02
N ILE A 495 6.60 24.48 7.27
CA ILE A 495 5.40 23.88 7.86
C ILE A 495 4.15 24.38 7.13
N GLU A 496 4.06 25.68 6.86
CA GLU A 496 2.92 26.26 6.14
C GLU A 496 2.82 25.75 4.69
N ASP A 497 3.95 25.60 3.99
CA ASP A 497 4.00 25.05 2.63
C ASP A 497 3.47 23.59 2.52
N VAL A 498 3.52 22.83 3.60
CA VAL A 498 3.19 21.38 3.68
C VAL A 498 1.78 21.13 4.22
N LYS A 499 1.27 22.04 5.05
CA LYS A 499 0.02 21.92 5.83
C LYS A 499 -1.20 21.51 5.00
N ASP A 500 -1.37 22.10 3.82
CA ASP A 500 -2.54 21.86 2.95
C ASP A 500 -2.28 20.85 1.83
N SER A 501 -1.17 20.10 1.88
CA SER A 501 -0.76 19.21 0.79
C SER A 501 -0.42 17.82 1.32
N PRO A 502 -1.42 16.93 1.49
CA PRO A 502 -1.20 15.54 1.91
C PRO A 502 -0.21 14.82 0.99
N GLY A 503 0.80 14.15 1.55
CA GLY A 503 1.83 13.44 0.78
C GLY A 503 3.00 14.30 0.29
N SER A 504 3.16 15.51 0.83
CA SER A 504 4.26 16.43 0.48
C SER A 504 5.55 16.23 1.30
N LEU A 505 5.59 15.31 2.27
CA LEU A 505 6.82 15.00 3.03
C LEU A 505 8.04 14.68 2.14
N PRO A 506 7.91 13.94 1.03
CA PRO A 506 9.03 13.68 0.12
C PRO A 506 9.52 14.95 -0.57
N LEU A 507 8.61 15.90 -0.87
CA LEU A 507 8.99 17.21 -1.41
C LEU A 507 9.70 18.07 -0.35
N LEU A 508 9.23 18.02 0.89
CA LEU A 508 9.88 18.70 2.01
C LEU A 508 11.31 18.16 2.19
N GLN A 509 11.47 16.83 2.21
CA GLN A 509 12.78 16.18 2.28
C GLN A 509 13.67 16.57 1.10
N TYR A 510 13.12 16.63 -0.12
CA TYR A 510 13.86 17.07 -1.30
C TYR A 510 14.34 18.52 -1.18
N ALA A 511 13.46 19.44 -0.79
CA ALA A 511 13.82 20.84 -0.58
C ALA A 511 14.88 21.01 0.51
N LEU A 512 14.80 20.24 1.61
CA LEU A 512 15.80 20.23 2.66
C LEU A 512 17.15 19.68 2.18
N THR A 513 17.15 18.61 1.37
CA THR A 513 18.38 18.06 0.77
C THR A 513 19.04 19.08 -0.17
N GLU A 514 18.28 19.78 -1.01
CA GLU A 514 18.84 20.80 -1.91
C GLU A 514 19.35 22.02 -1.14
N LEU A 515 18.60 22.48 -0.14
CA LEU A 515 19.05 23.56 0.74
C LEU A 515 20.33 23.18 1.50
N TRP A 516 20.44 21.91 1.92
CA TRP A 516 21.66 21.39 2.51
C TRP A 516 22.83 21.41 1.52
N LYS A 517 22.64 20.97 0.27
CA LYS A 517 23.72 20.96 -0.73
C LYS A 517 24.22 22.38 -1.07
N GLN A 518 23.32 23.35 -1.15
CA GLN A 518 23.64 24.74 -1.51
C GLN A 518 24.08 25.60 -0.32
N ARG A 519 24.19 25.02 0.88
CA ARG A 519 24.57 25.75 2.09
C ARG A 519 25.97 26.34 1.94
N SER A 520 26.08 27.64 2.20
CA SER A 520 27.36 28.36 2.30
C SER A 520 27.75 28.67 3.75
N SER A 521 26.80 28.56 4.68
CA SER A 521 26.96 28.85 6.11
C SER A 521 26.63 27.64 7.00
N ASP A 522 27.01 27.73 8.27
CA ASP A 522 26.66 26.74 9.32
C ASP A 522 25.17 26.73 9.69
N CYS A 523 24.35 27.55 9.04
CA CYS A 523 22.92 27.67 9.23
C CYS A 523 22.17 27.65 7.89
N LEU A 524 21.04 26.92 7.84
CA LEU A 524 20.11 26.90 6.71
C LEU A 524 19.17 28.12 6.80
N LYS A 525 19.10 28.90 5.72
CA LYS A 525 18.44 30.22 5.71
C LYS A 525 17.16 30.25 4.88
N LEU A 526 16.20 31.05 5.31
CA LEU A 526 14.95 31.30 4.59
C LEU A 526 15.20 31.93 3.21
N ALA A 527 16.16 32.83 3.11
CA ALA A 527 16.48 33.51 1.84
C ALA A 527 16.89 32.52 0.74
N ASP A 528 17.65 31.47 1.07
CA ASP A 528 18.09 30.47 0.10
C ASP A 528 16.95 29.50 -0.25
N TYR A 529 16.09 29.18 0.71
CA TYR A 529 14.87 28.40 0.46
C TYR A 529 13.89 29.11 -0.48
N VAL A 530 13.71 30.42 -0.34
CA VAL A 530 12.87 31.22 -1.25
C VAL A 530 13.45 31.24 -2.67
N LYS A 531 14.79 31.33 -2.83
CA LYS A 531 15.45 31.24 -4.14
C LYS A 531 15.28 29.88 -4.82
N LEU A 532 15.17 28.81 -4.03
CA LEU A 532 14.87 27.45 -4.52
C LEU A 532 13.41 27.32 -5.00
N GLY A 533 12.51 28.21 -4.58
CA GLY A 533 11.10 28.19 -4.95
C GLY A 533 10.20 27.41 -3.97
N GLY A 534 10.63 27.24 -2.72
CA GLY A 534 9.86 26.56 -1.68
C GLY A 534 9.70 25.05 -1.90
N VAL A 535 8.83 24.39 -1.13
CA VAL A 535 8.66 22.92 -1.19
C VAL A 535 8.25 22.45 -2.59
N LYS A 536 7.27 23.12 -3.21
CA LYS A 536 6.69 22.71 -4.51
C LYS A 536 7.56 23.11 -5.70
N GLY A 537 8.16 24.30 -5.66
CA GLY A 537 8.92 24.86 -6.78
C GLY A 537 10.30 24.22 -6.96
N THR A 538 10.94 23.77 -5.88
CA THR A 538 12.32 23.22 -5.95
C THR A 538 12.41 22.02 -6.90
N LEU A 539 11.47 21.07 -6.81
CA LEU A 539 11.47 19.88 -7.65
C LEU A 539 11.15 20.20 -9.12
N SER A 540 10.13 21.04 -9.36
CA SER A 540 9.76 21.41 -10.74
C SER A 540 10.91 22.15 -11.42
N LYS A 541 11.51 23.14 -10.74
CA LYS A 541 12.60 23.93 -11.28
C LYS A 541 13.79 23.06 -11.65
N ARG A 542 14.17 22.11 -10.78
CA ARG A 542 15.28 21.18 -11.08
C ARG A 542 14.95 20.24 -12.24
N ALA A 543 13.73 19.70 -12.29
CA ALA A 543 13.28 18.87 -13.41
C ALA A 543 13.29 19.66 -14.74
N ASP A 544 12.86 20.92 -14.72
CA ASP A 544 12.90 21.83 -15.86
C ASP A 544 14.35 22.13 -16.28
N GLU A 545 15.25 22.43 -15.35
CA GLU A 545 16.68 22.66 -15.62
C GLU A 545 17.35 21.45 -16.30
N ILE A 546 17.09 20.24 -15.79
CA ILE A 546 17.64 18.99 -16.34
C ILE A 546 17.06 18.73 -17.74
N TYR A 547 15.75 18.86 -17.90
CA TYR A 547 15.09 18.70 -19.20
C TYR A 547 15.61 19.70 -20.23
N ASN A 548 15.79 20.97 -19.84
CA ASN A 548 16.31 22.01 -20.72
C ASN A 548 17.81 21.85 -21.03
N SER A 549 18.55 21.08 -20.22
CA SER A 549 19.97 20.76 -20.50
C SER A 549 20.15 19.66 -21.55
N PHE A 550 19.10 18.91 -21.86
CA PHE A 550 19.12 17.85 -22.87
C PHE A 550 19.07 18.41 -24.30
N SER A 551 19.70 17.69 -25.23
CA SER A 551 19.55 17.94 -26.66
C SER A 551 18.10 17.69 -27.12
N PRO A 552 17.66 18.22 -28.28
CA PRO A 552 16.29 18.03 -28.76
C PRO A 552 15.86 16.57 -28.91
N GLU A 553 16.79 15.68 -29.30
CA GLU A 553 16.54 14.24 -29.39
C GLU A 553 16.36 13.61 -28.00
N GLU A 554 17.24 13.96 -27.05
CA GLU A 554 17.15 13.50 -25.66
C GLU A 554 15.90 14.01 -24.95
N GLN A 555 15.44 15.22 -25.24
CA GLN A 555 14.20 15.80 -24.70
C GLN A 555 12.97 15.00 -25.13
N GLU A 556 12.89 14.62 -26.41
CA GLU A 556 11.79 13.81 -26.93
C GLU A 556 11.83 12.40 -26.32
N THR A 557 13.02 11.81 -26.19
CA THR A 557 13.20 10.51 -25.49
C THR A 557 12.80 10.61 -24.01
N ALA A 558 13.22 11.65 -23.28
CA ALA A 558 12.87 11.86 -21.88
C ALA A 558 11.36 12.03 -21.69
N LYS A 559 10.70 12.82 -22.55
CA LYS A 559 9.25 13.00 -22.54
C LYS A 559 8.52 11.66 -22.68
N ARG A 560 8.95 10.81 -23.63
CA ARG A 560 8.37 9.47 -23.84
C ARG A 560 8.58 8.56 -22.63
N ILE A 561 9.78 8.57 -22.05
CA ILE A 561 10.08 7.79 -20.84
C ILE A 561 9.13 8.18 -19.70
N PHE A 562 9.00 9.47 -19.37
CA PHE A 562 8.12 9.88 -18.26
C PHE A 562 6.63 9.58 -18.50
N ILE A 563 6.16 9.65 -19.74
CA ILE A 563 4.80 9.24 -20.10
C ILE A 563 4.62 7.74 -19.87
N GLU A 564 5.54 6.90 -20.32
CA GLU A 564 5.43 5.44 -20.19
C GLU A 564 5.57 4.97 -18.73
N LEU A 565 6.35 5.70 -17.93
CA LEU A 565 6.50 5.51 -16.48
C LEU A 565 5.31 6.05 -15.66
N THR A 566 4.25 6.56 -16.29
CA THR A 566 3.05 7.05 -15.61
C THR A 566 1.83 6.20 -15.93
N ARG A 567 1.10 5.80 -14.89
CA ARG A 567 -0.21 5.17 -14.98
C ARG A 567 -1.29 6.24 -14.77
N LEU A 568 -2.09 6.48 -15.81
CA LEU A 568 -3.26 7.35 -15.70
C LEU A 568 -4.30 6.73 -14.76
N GLY A 569 -4.79 7.51 -13.80
CA GLY A 569 -5.85 7.11 -12.89
C GLY A 569 -7.22 7.16 -13.55
N GLU A 570 -8.06 6.14 -13.34
CA GLU A 570 -9.47 6.13 -13.76
C GLU A 570 -10.34 6.68 -12.62
N GLY A 571 -10.33 8.00 -12.44
CA GLY A 571 -11.03 8.67 -11.33
C GLY A 571 -10.22 8.78 -10.03
N THR A 572 -8.99 8.26 -10.03
CA THR A 572 -7.97 8.44 -8.99
C THR A 572 -6.82 9.31 -9.52
N GLU A 573 -5.89 9.70 -8.64
CA GLU A 573 -4.68 10.43 -9.05
C GLU A 573 -3.80 9.59 -9.98
N ASP A 574 -3.07 10.26 -10.88
CA ASP A 574 -2.07 9.61 -11.74
C ASP A 574 -0.92 9.05 -10.87
N THR A 575 -0.58 7.78 -11.06
CA THR A 575 0.42 7.04 -10.27
C THR A 575 1.62 6.66 -11.11
N ARG A 576 2.73 6.27 -10.48
CA ARG A 576 3.90 5.77 -11.19
C ARG A 576 3.69 4.35 -11.72
N ARG A 577 4.43 3.98 -12.75
CA ARG A 577 4.45 2.65 -13.36
C ARG A 577 5.89 2.20 -13.57
N ARG A 578 6.18 0.98 -13.15
CA ARG A 578 7.43 0.29 -13.43
C ARG A 578 7.43 -0.26 -14.85
N VAL A 579 8.52 -0.02 -15.58
CA VAL A 579 8.66 -0.44 -16.98
C VAL A 579 10.04 -1.03 -17.21
N SER A 580 10.10 -2.19 -17.86
CA SER A 580 11.37 -2.79 -18.30
C SER A 580 12.13 -1.83 -19.22
N LYS A 581 13.45 -1.71 -19.03
CA LYS A 581 14.32 -0.91 -19.90
C LYS A 581 14.18 -1.29 -21.37
N GLN A 582 13.98 -2.57 -21.67
CA GLN A 582 13.76 -3.05 -23.05
C GLN A 582 12.44 -2.56 -23.64
N SER A 583 11.42 -2.36 -22.80
CA SER A 583 10.11 -1.84 -23.24
C SER A 583 10.13 -0.35 -23.58
N LEU A 584 11.17 0.38 -23.13
CA LEU A 584 11.39 1.80 -23.45
C LEU A 584 12.13 2.00 -24.78
N ILE A 585 12.70 0.92 -25.36
CA ILE A 585 13.36 0.96 -26.66
C ILE A 585 12.29 0.95 -27.76
N THR A 586 12.30 1.98 -28.61
CA THR A 586 11.35 2.14 -29.73
C THR A 586 12.04 1.84 -31.06
N SER A 587 11.27 1.72 -32.14
CA SER A 587 11.81 1.44 -33.48
C SER A 587 12.62 2.59 -34.09
N GLN A 588 12.51 3.82 -33.54
CA GLN A 588 13.26 5.00 -33.98
C GLN A 588 14.38 5.44 -33.02
N GLY A 589 14.36 5.00 -31.76
CA GLY A 589 15.36 5.38 -30.76
C GLY A 589 16.52 4.37 -30.71
N SER A 590 17.75 4.84 -30.75
CA SER A 590 18.92 4.00 -30.49
C SER A 590 18.93 3.56 -29.01
N GLU A 591 19.33 2.31 -28.76
CA GLU A 591 19.42 1.76 -27.40
C GLU A 591 20.42 2.55 -26.53
N GLU A 592 21.46 3.10 -27.18
CA GLU A 592 22.47 3.95 -26.59
C GLU A 592 21.85 5.27 -26.08
N LEU A 593 20.99 5.92 -26.87
CA LEU A 593 20.35 7.19 -26.49
C LEU A 593 19.40 7.00 -25.30
N VAL A 594 18.56 5.96 -25.34
CA VAL A 594 17.64 5.63 -24.23
C VAL A 594 18.44 5.34 -22.95
N SER A 595 19.54 4.60 -23.07
CA SER A 595 20.41 4.29 -21.94
C SER A 595 21.09 5.54 -21.37
N GLU A 596 21.54 6.46 -22.22
CA GLU A 596 22.18 7.70 -21.81
C GLU A 596 21.19 8.63 -21.08
N VAL A 597 19.98 8.80 -21.62
CA VAL A 597 18.92 9.60 -21.00
C VAL A 597 18.52 9.00 -19.65
N ILE A 598 18.33 7.68 -19.56
CA ILE A 598 18.04 6.99 -18.29
C ILE A 598 19.16 7.26 -17.28
N ARG A 599 20.44 7.15 -17.69
CA ARG A 599 21.57 7.42 -16.78
C ARG A 599 21.53 8.86 -16.27
N LYS A 600 21.38 9.87 -17.15
CA LYS A 600 21.33 11.29 -16.77
C LYS A 600 20.16 11.59 -15.82
N LEU A 601 18.98 11.00 -16.08
CA LEU A 601 17.81 11.15 -15.21
C LEU A 601 17.98 10.43 -13.86
N ALA A 602 18.67 9.29 -13.83
CA ALA A 602 18.94 8.52 -12.61
C ALA A 602 20.01 9.20 -11.73
N ASP A 603 21.06 9.76 -12.33
CA ASP A 603 22.12 10.51 -11.64
C ASP A 603 21.53 11.69 -10.85
N GLU A 604 20.52 12.36 -11.44
CA GLU A 604 19.78 13.45 -10.82
C GLU A 604 18.58 13.00 -9.97
N LYS A 605 18.39 11.68 -9.79
CA LYS A 605 17.33 11.06 -8.98
C LYS A 605 15.90 11.44 -9.40
N LEU A 606 15.67 11.70 -10.69
CA LEU A 606 14.33 11.88 -11.24
C LEU A 606 13.65 10.53 -11.53
N ILE A 607 14.46 9.52 -11.86
CA ILE A 607 14.03 8.13 -12.03
C ILE A 607 14.89 7.21 -11.16
N VAL A 608 14.37 6.02 -10.90
CA VAL A 608 15.07 4.95 -10.18
C VAL A 608 15.15 3.74 -11.10
N THR A 609 16.32 3.12 -11.16
CA THR A 609 16.54 1.85 -11.84
C THR A 609 16.72 0.74 -10.81
N SER A 610 15.92 -0.30 -10.91
CA SER A 610 16.01 -1.51 -10.08
C SER A 610 16.21 -2.74 -10.97
N GLU A 611 16.62 -3.86 -10.36
CA GLU A 611 16.59 -5.16 -11.02
C GLU A 611 15.29 -5.87 -10.65
N ASP A 612 14.59 -6.39 -11.66
CA ASP A 612 13.45 -7.28 -11.49
C ASP A 612 13.80 -8.66 -12.04
N ILE A 613 13.30 -9.70 -11.38
CA ILE A 613 13.65 -11.09 -11.69
C ILE A 613 12.43 -11.75 -12.30
N SER A 614 12.53 -12.09 -13.58
CA SER A 614 11.45 -12.82 -14.25
C SER A 614 11.27 -14.23 -13.64
N PRO A 615 10.11 -14.88 -13.84
CA PRO A 615 9.87 -16.26 -13.41
C PRO A 615 10.92 -17.27 -13.91
N ALA A 616 11.65 -16.93 -14.98
CA ALA A 616 12.75 -17.72 -15.54
C ALA A 616 14.11 -17.46 -14.88
N GLY A 617 14.19 -16.61 -13.84
CA GLY A 617 15.42 -16.22 -13.17
C GLY A 617 16.28 -15.21 -13.95
N VAL A 618 15.73 -14.61 -15.02
CA VAL A 618 16.45 -13.62 -15.82
C VAL A 618 16.29 -12.25 -15.16
N ARG A 619 17.42 -11.64 -14.79
CA ARG A 619 17.46 -10.27 -14.27
C ARG A 619 17.22 -9.28 -15.41
N SER A 620 16.23 -8.43 -15.25
CA SER A 620 15.91 -7.35 -16.17
C SER A 620 15.96 -6.02 -15.44
N ALA A 621 16.61 -5.02 -16.05
CA ALA A 621 16.62 -3.67 -15.50
C ALA A 621 15.23 -3.05 -15.70
N VAL A 622 14.64 -2.60 -14.61
CA VAL A 622 13.35 -1.91 -14.58
C VAL A 622 13.56 -0.46 -14.17
N VAL A 623 12.79 0.42 -14.79
CA VAL A 623 12.84 1.86 -14.60
C VAL A 623 11.52 2.30 -13.97
N ASP A 624 11.59 3.21 -13.01
CA ASP A 624 10.45 3.82 -12.33
C ASP A 624 10.68 5.32 -12.11
N VAL A 625 9.63 6.10 -11.92
CA VAL A 625 9.75 7.49 -11.44
C VAL A 625 10.21 7.46 -9.99
N ALA A 626 11.19 8.31 -9.64
CA ALA A 626 11.73 8.33 -8.28
C ALA A 626 10.65 8.61 -7.22
N HIS A 627 9.67 9.46 -7.56
CA HIS A 627 8.51 9.71 -6.70
C HIS A 627 7.30 10.22 -7.49
N GLU A 628 6.08 9.86 -7.09
CA GLU A 628 4.82 10.40 -7.64
C GLU A 628 4.69 11.93 -7.52
N ALA A 629 5.54 12.55 -6.69
CA ALA A 629 5.53 13.99 -6.50
C ALA A 629 5.96 14.72 -7.79
N LEU A 630 6.82 14.10 -8.62
CA LEU A 630 7.16 14.58 -9.95
C LEU A 630 5.92 14.64 -10.85
N ILE A 631 5.11 13.59 -10.86
CA ILE A 631 3.89 13.50 -11.68
C ILE A 631 2.89 14.61 -11.28
N ARG A 632 2.78 14.91 -9.97
CA ARG A 632 1.81 15.87 -9.44
C ARG A 632 2.23 17.33 -9.55
N HIS A 633 3.53 17.63 -9.47
CA HIS A 633 4.01 19.01 -9.31
C HIS A 633 4.85 19.50 -10.49
N TRP A 634 5.35 18.62 -11.35
CA TRP A 634 6.10 19.05 -12.53
C TRP A 634 5.14 19.51 -13.63
N GLY A 635 5.13 20.82 -13.90
CA GLY A 635 4.19 21.45 -14.82
C GLY A 635 4.28 20.91 -16.26
N LEU A 636 5.51 20.68 -16.76
CA LEU A 636 5.73 20.13 -18.10
C LEU A 636 5.15 18.71 -18.24
N LEU A 637 5.44 17.83 -17.29
CA LEU A 637 4.92 16.46 -17.31
C LEU A 637 3.39 16.42 -17.25
N ARG A 638 2.77 17.27 -16.42
CA ARG A 638 1.30 17.37 -16.39
C ARG A 638 0.72 17.83 -17.72
N THR A 639 1.38 18.77 -18.38
CA THR A 639 0.98 19.25 -19.70
C THR A 639 1.07 18.11 -20.71
N TRP A 640 2.17 17.37 -20.73
CA TRP A 640 2.34 16.21 -21.61
C TRP A 640 1.31 15.12 -21.36
N LEU A 641 1.03 14.80 -20.10
CA LEU A 641 0.02 13.79 -19.74
C LEU A 641 -1.36 14.24 -20.19
N ASN A 642 -1.77 15.47 -19.88
CA ASN A 642 -3.08 16.01 -20.23
C ASN A 642 -3.32 16.09 -21.75
N GLU A 643 -2.32 16.56 -22.51
CA GLU A 643 -2.39 16.63 -23.97
C GLU A 643 -2.49 15.26 -24.63
N ASN A 644 -1.88 14.23 -24.02
CA ASN A 644 -1.81 12.88 -24.59
C ASN A 644 -2.72 11.87 -23.88
N ARG A 645 -3.64 12.29 -22.99
CA ARG A 645 -4.44 11.37 -22.16
C ARG A 645 -5.19 10.31 -22.98
N ASP A 646 -5.88 10.74 -24.03
CA ASP A 646 -6.65 9.82 -24.90
C ASP A 646 -5.73 8.90 -25.71
N ASP A 647 -4.60 9.43 -26.17
CA ASP A 647 -3.60 8.68 -26.93
C ASP A 647 -2.88 7.64 -26.05
N ILE A 648 -2.55 7.97 -24.79
CA ILE A 648 -1.96 7.04 -23.80
C ILE A 648 -2.95 5.92 -23.47
N ARG A 649 -4.22 6.26 -23.21
CA ARG A 649 -5.28 5.26 -22.95
C ARG A 649 -5.46 4.31 -24.13
N PHE A 650 -5.50 4.85 -25.33
CA PHE A 650 -5.64 4.07 -26.55
C PHE A 650 -4.43 3.15 -26.79
N HIS A 651 -3.22 3.69 -26.64
CA HIS A 651 -1.97 2.93 -26.75
C HIS A 651 -1.93 1.76 -25.77
N ARG A 652 -2.38 1.97 -24.52
CA ARG A 652 -2.45 0.91 -23.52
C ARG A 652 -3.42 -0.21 -23.92
N ARG A 653 -4.63 0.15 -24.37
CA ARG A 653 -5.61 -0.81 -24.87
C ARG A 653 -5.05 -1.62 -26.04
N LEU A 654 -4.30 -0.97 -26.93
CA LEU A 654 -3.62 -1.62 -28.05
C LEU A 654 -2.54 -2.60 -27.56
N TYR A 655 -1.69 -2.19 -26.64
CA TYR A 655 -0.63 -3.02 -26.08
C TYR A 655 -1.21 -4.29 -25.44
N ASP A 656 -2.19 -4.14 -24.54
CA ASP A 656 -2.82 -5.27 -23.87
C ASP A 656 -3.52 -6.22 -24.87
N ALA A 657 -4.18 -5.68 -25.91
CA ALA A 657 -4.77 -6.50 -26.97
C ALA A 657 -3.73 -7.25 -27.81
N ALA A 658 -2.60 -6.60 -28.15
CA ALA A 658 -1.54 -7.21 -28.93
C ALA A 658 -0.81 -8.32 -28.16
N VAL A 659 -0.55 -8.11 -26.86
CA VAL A 659 0.01 -9.13 -25.96
C VAL A 659 -0.94 -10.31 -25.84
N TYR A 660 -2.22 -10.06 -25.53
CA TYR A 660 -3.22 -11.12 -25.40
C TYR A 660 -3.40 -11.92 -26.71
N TRP A 661 -3.38 -11.26 -27.86
CA TRP A 661 -3.39 -11.91 -29.17
C TRP A 661 -2.16 -12.81 -29.38
N ASN A 662 -0.97 -12.36 -28.97
CA ASN A 662 0.24 -13.15 -29.08
C ASN A 662 0.25 -14.36 -28.13
N GLU A 663 -0.19 -14.19 -26.88
CA GLU A 663 -0.30 -15.26 -25.88
C GLU A 663 -1.28 -16.36 -26.28
N LYS A 664 -2.37 -16.00 -26.98
CA LYS A 664 -3.37 -16.95 -27.49
C LYS A 664 -3.01 -17.59 -28.83
N GLU A 665 -1.74 -17.52 -29.24
CA GLU A 665 -1.23 -18.05 -30.51
C GLU A 665 -1.83 -17.39 -31.77
N ARG A 666 -2.15 -16.10 -31.67
CA ARG A 666 -2.50 -15.21 -32.79
C ARG A 666 -3.81 -15.53 -33.55
N PRO A 667 -4.94 -15.78 -32.88
CA PRO A 667 -6.20 -16.10 -33.54
C PRO A 667 -6.78 -14.88 -34.26
N GLU A 668 -7.39 -15.08 -35.44
CA GLU A 668 -7.99 -13.98 -36.23
C GLU A 668 -9.18 -13.32 -35.52
N GLY A 669 -9.85 -14.01 -34.61
CA GLY A 669 -11.01 -13.50 -33.86
C GLY A 669 -10.69 -12.38 -32.85
N LEU A 670 -9.44 -12.26 -32.42
CA LEU A 670 -8.98 -11.22 -31.47
C LEU A 670 -8.45 -9.96 -32.16
N LEU A 671 -8.34 -9.97 -33.50
CA LEU A 671 -7.91 -8.80 -34.26
C LEU A 671 -9.00 -7.72 -34.25
N TRP A 672 -8.58 -6.47 -34.14
CA TRP A 672 -9.51 -5.34 -34.08
C TRP A 672 -10.22 -5.12 -35.42
N ARG A 673 -11.51 -4.78 -35.34
CA ARG A 673 -12.37 -4.42 -36.48
C ARG A 673 -12.77 -2.94 -36.37
N SER A 674 -13.40 -2.39 -37.41
CA SER A 674 -14.00 -1.05 -37.32
C SER A 674 -15.06 -1.04 -36.20
N PRO A 675 -15.09 -0.02 -35.31
CA PRO A 675 -14.41 1.28 -35.40
C PRO A 675 -12.98 1.33 -34.81
N ASP A 676 -12.59 0.38 -33.97
CA ASP A 676 -11.29 0.40 -33.25
C ASP A 676 -10.08 0.33 -34.20
N LEU A 677 -10.19 -0.41 -35.30
CA LEU A 677 -9.15 -0.48 -36.32
C LEU A 677 -8.95 0.86 -37.05
N ASP A 678 -10.01 1.67 -37.20
CA ASP A 678 -9.92 2.97 -37.84
C ASP A 678 -9.26 4.00 -36.90
N LEU A 679 -9.53 3.91 -35.60
CA LEU A 679 -8.80 4.65 -34.56
C LEU A 679 -7.33 4.23 -34.52
N LEU A 680 -7.04 2.93 -34.61
CA LEU A 680 -5.67 2.41 -34.64
C LEU A 680 -4.89 2.92 -35.85
N TYR A 681 -5.54 2.99 -37.02
CA TYR A 681 -4.91 3.53 -38.23
C TYR A 681 -4.64 5.04 -38.12
N LYS A 682 -5.57 5.81 -37.53
CA LYS A 682 -5.35 7.23 -37.22
C LYS A 682 -4.23 7.44 -36.21
N PHE A 683 -4.12 6.57 -35.21
CA PHE A 683 -3.05 6.58 -34.22
C PHE A 683 -1.69 6.28 -34.88
N TYR A 684 -1.61 5.20 -35.67
CA TYR A 684 -0.41 4.81 -36.41
C TYR A 684 0.12 5.94 -37.32
N LYS A 685 -0.76 6.63 -38.04
CA LYS A 685 -0.37 7.77 -38.90
C LYS A 685 0.27 8.92 -38.14
N ARG A 686 -0.14 9.15 -36.89
CA ARG A 686 0.40 10.24 -36.05
C ARG A 686 1.67 9.82 -35.30
N LYS A 687 1.78 8.54 -34.93
CA LYS A 687 2.75 8.04 -33.93
C LYS A 687 3.58 6.82 -34.41
N GLN A 688 3.80 6.67 -35.72
CA GLN A 688 4.45 5.50 -36.32
C GLN A 688 5.79 5.11 -35.67
N GLY A 689 6.58 6.08 -35.22
CA GLY A 689 7.89 5.85 -34.59
C GLY A 689 7.87 5.42 -33.12
N GLU A 690 6.71 5.54 -32.46
CA GLU A 690 6.54 5.24 -31.04
C GLU A 690 6.01 3.83 -30.80
N MET A 691 5.50 3.15 -31.84
CA MET A 691 4.90 1.82 -31.73
C MET A 691 5.94 0.68 -31.70
N LYS A 692 5.62 -0.34 -30.92
CA LYS A 692 6.43 -1.56 -30.76
C LYS A 692 6.24 -2.51 -31.95
N ALA A 693 7.21 -3.39 -32.17
CA ALA A 693 7.18 -4.35 -33.28
C ALA A 693 5.92 -5.25 -33.26
N LEU A 694 5.51 -5.70 -32.08
CA LEU A 694 4.31 -6.53 -31.90
C LEU A 694 3.02 -5.79 -32.26
N GLU A 695 2.91 -4.52 -31.89
CA GLU A 695 1.74 -3.67 -32.20
C GLU A 695 1.65 -3.38 -33.71
N ILE A 696 2.80 -3.16 -34.36
CA ILE A 696 2.89 -3.01 -35.81
C ILE A 696 2.45 -4.31 -36.51
N GLU A 697 2.82 -5.48 -35.99
CA GLU A 697 2.37 -6.77 -36.50
C GLU A 697 0.85 -6.92 -36.33
N PHE A 698 0.32 -6.62 -35.14
CA PHE A 698 -1.10 -6.67 -34.84
C PHE A 698 -1.92 -5.78 -35.77
N LEU A 699 -1.46 -4.55 -36.04
CA LEU A 699 -2.08 -3.65 -37.01
C LEU A 699 -2.07 -4.26 -38.43
N LYS A 700 -0.93 -4.75 -38.90
CA LYS A 700 -0.81 -5.34 -40.25
C LYS A 700 -1.77 -6.52 -40.44
N LYS A 701 -1.89 -7.37 -39.42
CA LYS A 701 -2.81 -8.53 -39.43
C LYS A 701 -4.27 -8.07 -39.38
N SER A 702 -4.61 -7.10 -38.52
CA SER A 702 -5.95 -6.54 -38.42
C SER A 702 -6.40 -5.88 -39.73
N VAL A 703 -5.53 -5.12 -40.39
CA VAL A 703 -5.80 -4.53 -41.72
C VAL A 703 -6.02 -5.61 -42.78
N LYS A 704 -5.22 -6.68 -42.77
CA LYS A 704 -5.38 -7.79 -43.71
C LYS A 704 -6.70 -8.55 -43.48
N ALA A 705 -7.08 -8.75 -42.23
CA ALA A 705 -8.36 -9.36 -41.85
C ALA A 705 -9.55 -8.50 -42.29
N LYS A 706 -9.50 -7.17 -42.10
CA LYS A 706 -10.53 -6.24 -42.60
C LYS A 706 -10.69 -6.35 -44.12
N LYS A 707 -9.59 -6.30 -44.87
CA LYS A 707 -9.63 -6.43 -46.34
C LYS A 707 -10.27 -7.75 -46.82
N ARG A 708 -10.00 -8.86 -46.14
CA ARG A 708 -10.62 -10.15 -46.44
C ARG A 708 -12.12 -10.13 -46.14
N ALA A 709 -12.51 -9.66 -44.96
CA ALA A 709 -13.91 -9.57 -44.56
C ALA A 709 -14.73 -8.63 -45.48
N ASP A 710 -14.15 -7.51 -45.92
CA ASP A 710 -14.79 -6.59 -46.85
C ASP A 710 -14.94 -7.23 -48.25
N ALA A 711 -13.93 -7.97 -48.72
CA ALA A 711 -14.01 -8.70 -49.99
C ALA A 711 -15.05 -9.84 -49.96
N GLU A 712 -15.16 -10.56 -48.84
CA GLU A 712 -16.19 -11.59 -48.65
C GLU A 712 -17.60 -11.00 -48.62
N LYS A 713 -17.80 -9.87 -47.92
CA LYS A 713 -19.09 -9.16 -47.92
C LYS A 713 -19.46 -8.66 -49.30
N GLU A 714 -18.50 -8.10 -50.05
CA GLU A 714 -18.76 -7.66 -51.42
C GLU A 714 -19.08 -8.86 -52.32
N ALA A 715 -18.38 -9.99 -52.18
CA ALA A 715 -18.70 -11.20 -52.92
C ALA A 715 -20.09 -11.76 -52.60
N VAL A 716 -20.51 -11.72 -51.33
CA VAL A 716 -21.88 -12.10 -50.91
C VAL A 716 -22.89 -11.14 -51.52
N ARG A 717 -22.66 -9.83 -51.43
CA ARG A 717 -23.52 -8.80 -52.00
C ARG A 717 -23.67 -8.96 -53.52
N GLN A 718 -22.58 -9.26 -54.22
CA GLN A 718 -22.60 -9.51 -55.66
C GLN A 718 -23.43 -10.77 -55.98
N ARG A 719 -23.27 -11.86 -55.21
CA ARG A 719 -24.11 -13.06 -55.37
C ARG A 719 -25.59 -12.79 -55.10
N GLU A 720 -25.92 -12.03 -54.06
CA GLU A 720 -27.31 -11.63 -53.77
C GLU A 720 -27.90 -10.78 -54.89
N LEU A 721 -27.09 -9.86 -55.46
CA LEU A 721 -27.51 -9.01 -56.58
C LEU A 721 -27.69 -9.80 -57.88
N GLU A 722 -26.82 -10.78 -58.16
CA GLU A 722 -26.96 -11.72 -59.27
C GLU A 722 -28.21 -12.60 -59.12
N GLN A 723 -28.46 -13.13 -57.92
CA GLN A 723 -29.68 -13.91 -57.62
C GLN A 723 -30.94 -13.05 -57.78
N ALA A 724 -30.92 -11.81 -57.32
CA ALA A 724 -32.05 -10.88 -57.48
C ALA A 724 -32.32 -10.55 -58.96
N LYS A 725 -31.25 -10.35 -59.76
CA LYS A 725 -31.38 -10.15 -61.21
C LYS A 725 -31.94 -11.38 -61.91
N ALA A 726 -31.44 -12.57 -61.61
CA ALA A 726 -31.93 -13.81 -62.18
C ALA A 726 -33.43 -14.04 -61.86
N LEU A 727 -33.84 -13.76 -60.61
CA LEU A 727 -35.24 -13.86 -60.21
C LEU A 727 -36.11 -12.83 -60.94
N ALA A 728 -35.63 -11.60 -61.13
CA ALA A 728 -36.34 -10.56 -61.87
C ALA A 728 -36.50 -10.91 -63.36
N GLU A 729 -35.46 -11.46 -64.00
CA GLU A 729 -35.53 -11.96 -65.38
C GLU A 729 -36.50 -13.13 -65.53
N GLU A 730 -36.54 -14.06 -64.56
CA GLU A 730 -37.52 -15.15 -64.55
C GLU A 730 -38.95 -14.62 -64.38
N GLN A 731 -39.17 -13.66 -63.50
CA GLN A 731 -40.47 -13.01 -63.33
C GLN A 731 -40.91 -12.26 -64.59
N GLN A 732 -39.99 -11.57 -65.26
CA GLN A 732 -40.27 -10.88 -66.52
C GLN A 732 -40.67 -11.88 -67.61
N LYS A 733 -39.93 -12.99 -67.78
CA LYS A 733 -40.29 -14.05 -68.74
C LYS A 733 -41.67 -14.63 -68.45
N ARG A 734 -41.99 -14.92 -67.18
CA ARG A 734 -43.33 -15.40 -66.80
C ARG A 734 -44.42 -14.37 -67.10
N ALA A 735 -44.16 -13.08 -66.89
CA ALA A 735 -45.09 -12.02 -67.23
C ALA A 735 -45.32 -11.89 -68.74
N GLU A 736 -44.27 -12.04 -69.54
CA GLU A 736 -44.34 -12.06 -71.01
C GLU A 736 -45.12 -13.29 -71.52
N GLU A 737 -44.85 -14.48 -70.97
CA GLU A 737 -45.60 -15.71 -71.29
C GLU A 737 -47.09 -15.58 -70.92
N GLN A 738 -47.40 -15.01 -69.75
CA GLN A 738 -48.78 -14.74 -69.33
C GLN A 738 -49.48 -13.72 -70.25
N ALA A 739 -48.76 -12.67 -70.68
CA ALA A 739 -49.30 -11.69 -71.61
C ALA A 739 -49.56 -12.30 -73.00
N GLU A 740 -48.69 -13.18 -73.48
CA GLU A 740 -48.88 -13.88 -74.75
C GLU A 740 -50.04 -14.89 -74.68
N ALA A 741 -50.15 -15.63 -73.56
CA ALA A 741 -51.29 -16.50 -73.30
C ALA A 741 -52.62 -15.73 -73.25
N ALA A 742 -52.63 -14.55 -72.61
CA ALA A 742 -53.80 -13.67 -72.59
C ALA A 742 -54.20 -13.20 -74.00
N LYS A 743 -53.23 -12.79 -74.84
CA LYS A 743 -53.48 -12.43 -76.25
C LYS A 743 -54.05 -13.59 -77.07
N LYS A 744 -53.54 -14.82 -76.89
CA LYS A 744 -54.09 -16.02 -77.56
C LYS A 744 -55.52 -16.32 -77.12
N LEU A 745 -55.82 -16.17 -75.82
CA LEU A 745 -57.17 -16.34 -75.27
C LEU A 745 -58.14 -15.29 -75.84
N GLU A 746 -57.74 -14.02 -75.91
CA GLU A 746 -58.54 -12.95 -76.52
C GLU A 746 -58.86 -13.24 -77.98
N SER A 747 -57.87 -13.64 -78.78
CA SER A 747 -58.06 -14.00 -80.19
C SER A 747 -59.04 -15.17 -80.37
N SER A 748 -58.96 -16.20 -79.51
CA SER A 748 -59.90 -17.33 -79.51
C SER A 748 -61.33 -16.90 -79.17
N LEU A 749 -61.51 -16.03 -78.16
CA LEU A 749 -62.82 -15.49 -77.79
C LEU A 749 -63.45 -14.68 -78.93
N VAL A 750 -62.67 -13.83 -79.62
CA VAL A 750 -63.15 -13.05 -80.78
C VAL A 750 -63.59 -13.97 -81.92
N LYS A 751 -62.81 -15.02 -82.23
CA LYS A 751 -63.20 -16.03 -83.24
C LYS A 751 -64.52 -16.72 -82.88
N ASN A 752 -64.70 -17.12 -81.62
CA ASN A 752 -65.95 -17.73 -81.16
C ASN A 752 -67.15 -16.79 -81.26
N TYR A 753 -66.98 -15.49 -80.99
CA TYR A 753 -68.06 -14.51 -81.16
C TYR A 753 -68.50 -14.38 -82.62
N TRP A 754 -67.54 -14.31 -83.56
CA TRP A 754 -67.84 -14.27 -84.99
C TRP A 754 -68.47 -15.57 -85.50
N PHE A 755 -68.00 -16.72 -85.04
CA PHE A 755 -68.58 -18.01 -85.37
C PHE A 755 -70.05 -18.12 -84.91
N ASN A 756 -70.35 -17.69 -83.68
CA ASN A 756 -71.72 -17.69 -83.16
C ASN A 756 -72.63 -16.67 -83.88
N ALA A 757 -72.08 -15.53 -84.32
CA ALA A 757 -72.82 -14.56 -85.13
C ALA A 757 -73.26 -15.17 -86.48
N ALA A 758 -72.37 -15.94 -87.13
CA ALA A 758 -72.67 -16.63 -88.39
C ALA A 758 -73.79 -17.68 -88.22
N ILE A 759 -73.73 -18.50 -87.16
CA ILE A 759 -74.79 -19.48 -86.86
C ILE A 759 -76.14 -18.78 -86.64
N ALA A 760 -76.17 -17.66 -85.91
CA ALA A 760 -77.41 -16.92 -85.65
C ALA A 760 -78.01 -16.31 -86.92
N MET A 761 -77.18 -15.91 -87.89
CA MET A 761 -77.64 -15.42 -89.20
C MET A 761 -78.31 -16.52 -90.03
N GLU A 762 -77.75 -17.74 -90.03
CA GLU A 762 -78.37 -18.89 -90.71
C GLU A 762 -79.73 -19.26 -90.07
N GLY A 763 -79.87 -19.09 -88.75
CA GLY A 763 -81.11 -19.33 -88.01
C GLY A 763 -82.18 -18.23 -88.10
N SER A 764 -81.97 -17.18 -88.92
CA SER A 764 -82.88 -16.03 -89.07
C SER A 764 -83.11 -15.19 -87.79
N ASP A 765 -82.24 -15.31 -86.76
CA ASP A 765 -82.36 -14.60 -85.48
C ASP A 765 -81.44 -13.36 -85.48
N TRP A 766 -81.86 -12.34 -86.24
CA TRP A 766 -81.04 -11.16 -86.57
C TRP A 766 -80.63 -10.33 -85.35
N LEU A 767 -81.44 -10.32 -84.28
CA LEU A 767 -81.13 -9.63 -83.03
C LEU A 767 -79.95 -10.27 -82.30
N LYS A 768 -79.87 -11.62 -82.27
CA LYS A 768 -78.73 -12.33 -81.68
C LYS A 768 -77.47 -12.17 -82.54
N ALA A 769 -77.60 -12.20 -83.86
CA ALA A 769 -76.49 -11.95 -84.77
C ALA A 769 -75.91 -10.54 -84.55
N ALA A 770 -76.76 -9.51 -84.47
CA ALA A 770 -76.34 -8.14 -84.19
C ALA A 770 -75.65 -8.02 -82.82
N HIS A 771 -76.15 -8.70 -81.78
CA HIS A 771 -75.52 -8.71 -80.46
C HIS A 771 -74.11 -9.31 -80.48
N PHE A 772 -73.92 -10.48 -81.11
CA PHE A 772 -72.61 -11.13 -81.18
C PHE A 772 -71.61 -10.33 -82.02
N SER A 773 -72.03 -9.75 -83.14
CA SER A 773 -71.19 -8.89 -83.98
C SER A 773 -70.81 -7.57 -83.28
N ALA A 774 -71.75 -6.92 -82.58
CA ALA A 774 -71.46 -5.70 -81.82
C ALA A 774 -70.43 -5.96 -80.70
N LYS A 775 -70.58 -7.10 -80.00
CA LYS A 775 -69.67 -7.49 -78.92
C LYS A 775 -68.28 -7.87 -79.45
N ALA A 776 -68.19 -8.50 -80.62
CA ALA A 776 -66.93 -8.76 -81.32
C ALA A 776 -66.24 -7.45 -81.75
N GLY A 777 -67.00 -6.51 -82.32
CA GLY A 777 -66.51 -5.18 -82.73
C GLY A 777 -65.95 -4.34 -81.58
N THR A 778 -66.52 -4.45 -80.37
CA THR A 778 -65.97 -3.75 -79.19
C THR A 778 -64.63 -4.32 -78.68
N LYS A 779 -64.28 -5.57 -79.04
CA LYS A 779 -63.03 -6.23 -78.61
C LYS A 779 -61.89 -6.11 -79.62
N GLN A 780 -62.17 -5.82 -80.89
CA GLN A 780 -61.15 -5.70 -81.93
C GLN A 780 -60.88 -4.22 -82.20
N ARG A 781 -59.94 -3.63 -81.45
CA ARG A 781 -59.77 -2.17 -81.39
C ARG A 781 -59.18 -1.50 -82.64
N ASP A 782 -58.54 -2.24 -83.56
CA ASP A 782 -57.71 -1.62 -84.61
C ASP A 782 -57.80 -2.31 -85.99
N ASP A 783 -59.00 -2.55 -86.52
CA ASP A 783 -59.13 -2.96 -87.93
C ASP A 783 -60.08 -2.05 -88.73
N LEU A 784 -59.50 -1.26 -89.63
CA LEU A 784 -60.17 -0.26 -90.46
C LEU A 784 -61.16 -0.89 -91.45
N GLN A 785 -60.93 -2.15 -91.86
CA GLN A 785 -61.81 -2.87 -92.77
C GLN A 785 -63.13 -3.30 -92.10
N VAL A 786 -63.09 -3.64 -90.81
CA VAL A 786 -64.29 -4.01 -90.04
C VAL A 786 -65.16 -2.79 -89.75
N LYS A 787 -64.55 -1.63 -89.48
CA LYS A 787 -65.27 -0.34 -89.35
C LYS A 787 -66.08 0.01 -90.60
N ASN A 788 -65.49 -0.17 -91.79
CA ASN A 788 -66.17 0.11 -93.06
C ASN A 788 -67.28 -0.91 -93.37
N TYR A 789 -67.16 -2.16 -92.91
CA TYR A 789 -68.21 -3.17 -93.08
C TYR A 789 -69.42 -2.92 -92.15
N ILE A 790 -69.16 -2.46 -90.92
CA ILE A 790 -70.21 -2.05 -89.96
C ILE A 790 -70.97 -0.81 -90.46
N LEU A 791 -70.26 0.16 -91.05
CA LEU A 791 -70.87 1.33 -91.70
C LEU A 791 -71.78 0.94 -92.88
N ASN A 792 -71.35 -0.02 -93.72
CA ASN A 792 -72.17 -0.52 -94.83
C ASN A 792 -73.44 -1.28 -94.38
N ILE A 793 -73.42 -1.94 -93.21
CA ILE A 793 -74.62 -2.58 -92.63
C ILE A 793 -75.56 -1.53 -92.03
N GLN A 794 -75.03 -0.45 -91.44
CA GLN A 794 -75.84 0.68 -90.97
C GLN A 794 -76.56 1.39 -92.12
N ASP A 795 -75.92 1.53 -93.30
CA ASP A 795 -76.54 2.11 -94.49
C ASP A 795 -77.65 1.23 -95.09
N HIS A 796 -77.55 -0.10 -94.95
CA HIS A 796 -78.61 -1.02 -95.39
C HIS A 796 -79.83 -1.04 -94.45
N ILE A 797 -79.62 -0.82 -93.15
CA ILE A 797 -80.70 -0.68 -92.16
C ILE A 797 -81.39 0.70 -92.29
N GLY A 798 -80.65 1.74 -92.67
CA GLY A 798 -81.20 3.07 -92.98
C GLY A 798 -82.18 3.08 -94.16
N ASN A 799 -81.96 2.24 -95.17
CA ASN A 799 -82.84 2.13 -96.35
C ASN A 799 -84.13 1.32 -96.12
N CYS A 800 -84.22 0.51 -95.07
CA CYS A 800 -85.48 -0.15 -94.67
C CYS A 800 -86.34 0.70 -93.73
N PHE A 801 -85.75 1.69 -93.02
CA PHE A 801 -86.49 2.59 -92.13
C PHE A 801 -87.17 3.77 -92.85
N MET A 802 -86.70 4.14 -94.05
CA MET A 802 -87.28 5.24 -94.85
C MET A 802 -88.60 4.89 -95.58
N VAL A 803 -89.03 3.62 -95.60
CA VAL A 803 -90.30 3.19 -96.24
C VAL A 803 -91.46 3.11 -95.24
N TYR A 804 -91.20 3.16 -93.93
CA TYR A 804 -92.24 3.04 -92.89
C TYR A 804 -92.66 4.38 -92.24
N GLN A 805 -92.04 5.51 -92.62
CA GLN A 805 -92.24 6.81 -91.93
C GLN A 805 -92.77 7.94 -92.83
N ILE A 806 -93.33 7.63 -94.02
CA ILE A 806 -93.98 8.63 -94.91
C ILE A 806 -95.49 8.38 -95.11
N GLN A 807 -96.07 7.32 -94.53
CA GLN A 807 -97.49 6.98 -94.73
C GLN A 807 -98.40 7.19 -93.50
N HIS A 808 -97.95 7.92 -92.46
CA HIS A 808 -98.75 8.22 -91.27
C HIS A 808 -98.61 9.66 -90.73
N GLU A 809 -98.42 10.66 -91.60
CA GLU A 809 -98.81 12.06 -91.31
C GLU A 809 -99.63 12.64 -92.47
N ARG A 810 -100.59 11.85 -92.95
CA ARG A 810 -101.71 12.33 -93.78
C ARG A 810 -103.03 11.64 -93.40
N GLU A 811 -103.25 11.47 -92.11
CA GLU A 811 -104.56 11.25 -91.48
C GLU A 811 -104.41 11.83 -90.07
N SER A 812 -104.87 13.08 -89.93
CA SER A 812 -106.10 13.38 -89.20
C SER A 812 -105.80 13.60 -87.73
N THR A 813 -105.73 14.87 -87.30
CA THR A 813 -106.90 15.51 -86.69
C THR A 813 -107.61 14.56 -85.74
N GLU A 814 -107.27 14.64 -84.46
CA GLU A 814 -108.17 15.08 -83.40
C GLU A 814 -107.50 14.79 -82.07
N ARG A 815 -107.36 15.81 -81.22
CA ARG A 815 -107.28 15.56 -79.79
C ARG A 815 -108.68 15.15 -79.35
N CYS A 816 -108.88 13.86 -79.11
CA CYS A 816 -109.89 13.32 -78.21
C CYS A 816 -109.37 12.01 -77.62
#